data_AF-A0A1S9DL55-F1
#
_entry.id   AF-A0A1S9DL55-F1
#
_cell.length_a   1.000
_cell.length_b   1.000
_cell.length_c   1.000
_cell.angle_alpha   90.00
_cell.angle_beta   90.00
_cell.angle_gamma   90.00
#
_symmetry.space_group_name_H-M   'P 1'
#
loop_
_entity.id
_entity.type
_entity.pdbx_description
1 polymer ?
#
loop_
_entity_poly.entity_id
_entity_poly.type
_entity_poly.pdbx_seq_one_letter_code
_entity_poly.pdbx_strand_id
1 'polypeptide(L)'
;MDGTKDSGTDHVEQYVENPKDQDLRSVPTALLDWSPEERRQREKVLVCVNILFVGYLLMQVPSNMILNRLGKPSIYLPGCMIVWGIISCLTAVTKDFGGLLAVRFSLGFVEAAYFPGCLYLLSAWYTRKELVERTALLYVGSLISGTFSGLISAGITSGLNGARGIAAWRWLFIIEGSLTIFVALLAWFIVPDLPRTTSWLSNDEKVLAAWRLEEDIGEDDWVDSEHQSMFHGAKLAILDPKAWLLLGVIYGCTSSGAVTTFFPRPDLPPTYDRKPNPALRGIILSVGAWLLDWLWFLPQIIWSNAGFGSLRTIRSHLDYIEPRYDPTVVPLKGNSDENPDGSVADTVSAPPVKYSTKYYSVADYHELYKSGELTPIAVVKGLLPLIRRDLSTPGKHSIAFVDSRVDLVLTAAEESTRRYKEGRPLGLFDGVPAAVKDEFDLDGYRTNMGSLNDYTLEPKSDDPSITNWCIRQLEKAGAIVVGKVSMHEFGLDTTGNNIHYGTPPNPYHPDYYTGGSSSGCAYAVSTGLVPIALGTDGGGSVRIPSSFCSVVGLKPTHNRLSHYPSVNYASTTSVIGPLAADIRSLAEAYRVFATPGPDTPFPAPGPLSLTPSTRGKKILGIPEVWFSRSTPDVQRLCRSLLDKLVTEKDYTIVPIDIPFLVEGQTAHAMTILADGAALLPDTTNITAPNRILLTLGRTTPATDYLLAQKLRRLLMQHLAALWQEFPGMIIVTPTTACAGWPVVSKSELKWGLSDGDRTLKAMEYVWLANFTGIPAISVPAGYADPEGKHSTEGTVPVGLMGNGEWGSEEQLLQWGLEAEELGADLRERPPIWEDVIQRAKWVGSSSGSQETA
;
A
#
# COMPACT_ATOMS: atom_id res chain seq x y z
N MET A 1 -32.64 -7.36 -39.06
CA MET A 1 -33.02 -6.57 -40.25
C MET A 1 -33.52 -5.25 -39.67
N ASP A 2 -32.80 -4.13 -39.70
CA ASP A 2 -31.97 -3.57 -40.76
C ASP A 2 -30.48 -3.55 -40.46
N GLY A 3 -29.70 -3.98 -41.46
CA GLY A 3 -28.29 -3.66 -41.57
C GLY A 3 -28.13 -2.53 -42.56
N THR A 4 -27.80 -1.34 -42.07
CA THR A 4 -27.10 -0.34 -42.86
C THR A 4 -25.62 -0.57 -42.66
N LYS A 5 -24.98 -1.18 -43.67
CA LYS A 5 -23.54 -1.07 -43.87
C LYS A 5 -23.21 0.41 -43.93
N ASP A 6 -22.56 0.93 -42.90
CA ASP A 6 -22.03 2.28 -42.92
C ASP A 6 -20.98 2.33 -44.04
N SER A 7 -21.25 3.17 -45.03
CA SER A 7 -20.30 3.51 -46.08
C SER A 7 -19.01 3.99 -45.44
N GLY A 8 -17.84 3.64 -46.01
CA GLY A 8 -16.52 3.97 -45.48
C GLY A 8 -16.20 5.47 -45.44
N THR A 9 -16.88 6.22 -44.59
CA THR A 9 -16.57 7.59 -44.20
C THR A 9 -15.71 7.54 -42.93
N ASP A 10 -14.44 7.94 -43.08
CA ASP A 10 -13.46 8.10 -41.99
C ASP A 10 -13.97 9.21 -41.03
N HIS A 11 -14.70 8.84 -39.97
CA HIS A 11 -15.23 9.78 -38.99
C HIS A 11 -14.18 10.12 -37.92
N VAL A 12 -13.96 11.42 -37.66
CA VAL A 12 -13.00 11.92 -36.64
C VAL A 12 -13.21 11.34 -35.25
N GLU A 13 -14.45 10.97 -34.91
CA GLU A 13 -14.81 10.37 -33.61
C GLU A 13 -14.04 9.08 -33.31
N GLN A 14 -13.72 8.28 -34.34
CA GLN A 14 -12.92 7.05 -34.21
C GLN A 14 -11.45 7.29 -33.80
N TYR A 15 -10.96 8.53 -33.89
CA TYR A 15 -9.57 8.91 -33.61
C TYR A 15 -9.40 9.65 -32.27
N VAL A 16 -10.51 10.00 -31.60
CA VAL A 16 -10.52 10.93 -30.44
C VAL A 16 -11.21 10.32 -29.21
N GLU A 17 -12.04 9.29 -29.36
CA GLU A 17 -12.93 8.80 -28.31
C GLU A 17 -12.29 7.88 -27.24
N ASN A 18 -11.04 7.44 -27.39
CA ASN A 18 -10.44 6.54 -26.40
C ASN A 18 -9.47 7.27 -25.45
N PRO A 19 -9.78 7.38 -24.14
CA PRO A 19 -8.88 7.99 -23.16
C PRO A 19 -7.53 7.25 -23.00
N LYS A 20 -7.41 6.00 -23.49
CA LYS A 20 -6.12 5.28 -23.59
C LYS A 20 -5.18 5.83 -24.67
N ASP A 21 -5.70 6.57 -25.65
CA ASP A 21 -4.91 7.14 -26.76
C ASP A 21 -4.27 8.49 -26.41
N GLN A 22 -4.48 9.01 -25.19
CA GLN A 22 -3.79 10.22 -24.71
C GLN A 22 -2.34 9.94 -24.27
N ASP A 23 -1.97 8.66 -24.07
CA ASP A 23 -0.65 8.24 -23.59
C ASP A 23 0.20 7.57 -24.68
N LEU A 24 0.15 8.10 -25.91
CA LEU A 24 0.85 7.57 -27.09
C LEU A 24 2.39 7.73 -27.06
N ARG A 25 2.96 8.22 -25.96
CA ARG A 25 4.41 8.44 -25.83
C ARG A 25 5.19 7.16 -25.45
N SER A 26 4.51 6.06 -25.14
CA SER A 26 5.08 4.81 -24.61
C SER A 26 4.94 3.58 -25.54
N VAL A 27 4.64 3.80 -26.83
CA VAL A 27 4.03 2.82 -27.75
C VAL A 27 4.91 1.72 -28.40
N PRO A 28 6.26 1.69 -28.41
CA PRO A 28 6.97 0.77 -29.31
C PRO A 28 6.71 -0.74 -29.07
N THR A 29 6.47 -1.16 -27.83
CA THR A 29 6.41 -2.59 -27.47
C THR A 29 5.04 -3.25 -27.71
N ALA A 30 3.97 -2.47 -27.84
CA ALA A 30 2.60 -3.00 -28.00
C ALA A 30 2.19 -3.25 -29.46
N LEU A 31 3.07 -2.96 -30.44
CA LEU A 31 2.79 -3.06 -31.88
C LEU A 31 2.66 -4.50 -32.41
N LEU A 32 2.98 -5.52 -31.61
CA LEU A 32 2.99 -6.93 -32.02
C LEU A 32 1.68 -7.69 -31.71
N ASP A 33 0.86 -7.19 -30.78
CA ASP A 33 -0.37 -7.87 -30.34
C ASP A 33 -1.65 -7.29 -30.97
N TRP A 34 -1.53 -6.27 -31.82
CA TRP A 34 -2.68 -5.58 -32.41
C TRP A 34 -3.08 -6.15 -33.75
N SER A 35 -4.39 -6.11 -34.02
CA SER A 35 -4.90 -6.41 -35.35
C SER A 35 -4.35 -5.39 -36.38
N PRO A 36 -4.23 -5.78 -37.66
CA PRO A 36 -3.77 -4.87 -38.73
C PRO A 36 -4.62 -3.59 -38.87
N GLU A 37 -5.89 -3.63 -38.48
CA GLU A 37 -6.81 -2.49 -38.54
C GLU A 37 -6.57 -1.51 -37.38
N GLU A 38 -6.43 -2.01 -36.15
CA GLU A 38 -6.09 -1.19 -34.97
C GLU A 38 -4.73 -0.51 -35.13
N ARG A 39 -3.75 -1.23 -35.69
CA ARG A 39 -2.43 -0.68 -35.99
C ARG A 39 -2.51 0.50 -36.96
N ARG A 40 -3.31 0.38 -38.03
CA ARG A 40 -3.50 1.43 -39.03
C ARG A 40 -4.22 2.65 -38.46
N GLN A 41 -5.23 2.46 -37.60
CA GLN A 41 -5.92 3.57 -36.93
C GLN A 41 -4.98 4.32 -35.98
N ARG A 42 -4.17 3.61 -35.19
CA ARG A 42 -3.20 4.21 -34.27
C ARG A 42 -2.08 4.94 -35.01
N GLU A 43 -1.57 4.37 -36.11
CA GLU A 43 -0.60 5.05 -36.98
C GLU A 43 -1.14 6.40 -37.48
N LYS A 44 -2.42 6.45 -37.90
CA LYS A 44 -3.09 7.71 -38.28
C LYS A 44 -3.12 8.71 -37.11
N VAL A 45 -3.47 8.30 -35.89
CA VAL A 45 -3.46 9.18 -34.71
C VAL A 45 -2.05 9.72 -34.42
N LEU A 46 -1.03 8.86 -34.45
CA LEU A 46 0.38 9.24 -34.28
C LEU A 46 0.83 10.25 -35.34
N VAL A 47 0.43 10.07 -36.61
CA VAL A 47 0.68 11.04 -37.68
C VAL A 47 0.02 12.39 -37.38
N CYS A 48 -1.24 12.40 -36.92
CA CYS A 48 -1.94 13.64 -36.53
C CYS A 48 -1.30 14.36 -35.33
N VAL A 49 -0.71 13.63 -34.39
CA VAL A 49 0.03 14.23 -33.26
C VAL A 49 1.36 14.82 -33.75
N ASN A 50 2.09 14.08 -34.58
CA ASN A 50 3.44 14.47 -35.01
C ASN A 50 3.45 15.59 -36.06
N ILE A 51 2.42 15.70 -36.92
CA ILE A 51 2.36 16.73 -37.97
C ILE A 51 2.34 18.16 -37.41
N LEU A 52 1.87 18.34 -36.18
CA LEU A 52 1.93 19.62 -35.47
C LEU A 52 3.37 20.12 -35.35
N PHE A 53 4.31 19.23 -34.98
CA PHE A 53 5.72 19.59 -34.82
C PHE A 53 6.38 19.97 -36.14
N VAL A 54 5.92 19.42 -37.26
CA VAL A 54 6.40 19.83 -38.59
C VAL A 54 6.05 21.29 -38.87
N GLY A 55 4.80 21.69 -38.64
CA GLY A 55 4.38 23.10 -38.77
C GLY A 55 5.14 24.00 -37.79
N TYR A 56 5.30 23.54 -36.55
CA TYR A 56 6.00 24.27 -35.50
C TYR A 56 7.47 24.56 -35.87
N LEU A 57 8.23 23.54 -36.26
CA LEU A 57 9.65 23.67 -36.63
C LEU A 57 9.85 24.58 -37.85
N LEU A 58 8.93 24.54 -38.83
CA LEU A 58 9.01 25.39 -40.01
C LEU A 58 8.85 26.88 -39.69
N MET A 59 8.05 27.23 -38.68
CA MET A 59 7.69 28.61 -38.40
C MET A 59 8.42 29.23 -37.20
N GLN A 60 9.09 28.44 -36.35
CA GLN A 60 9.82 28.96 -35.18
C GLN A 60 10.85 30.05 -35.53
N VAL A 61 11.74 29.77 -36.49
CA VAL A 61 12.78 30.72 -36.90
C VAL A 61 12.18 31.89 -37.71
N PRO A 62 11.36 31.65 -38.76
CA PRO A 62 10.74 32.74 -39.51
C PRO A 62 9.86 33.66 -38.67
N SER A 63 9.09 33.12 -37.72
CA SER A 63 8.22 33.92 -36.84
C SER A 63 9.03 34.89 -35.97
N ASN A 64 10.13 34.44 -35.37
CA ASN A 64 10.99 35.33 -34.58
C ASN A 64 11.67 36.40 -35.44
N MET A 65 12.02 36.08 -36.68
CA MET A 65 12.54 37.07 -37.64
C MET A 65 11.48 38.13 -38.00
N ILE A 66 10.23 37.70 -38.18
CA ILE A 66 9.09 38.61 -38.43
C ILE A 66 8.84 39.50 -37.20
N LEU A 67 8.84 38.92 -36.00
CA LEU A 67 8.67 39.66 -34.74
C LEU A 67 9.75 40.74 -34.56
N ASN A 68 11.02 40.39 -34.78
CA ASN A 68 12.14 41.34 -34.70
C ASN A 68 12.00 42.47 -35.74
N ARG A 69 11.58 42.14 -36.97
CA ARG A 69 11.36 43.15 -38.02
C ARG A 69 10.20 44.08 -37.72
N LEU A 70 9.09 43.55 -37.18
CA LEU A 70 7.89 44.34 -36.91
C LEU A 70 8.06 45.26 -35.69
N GLY A 71 8.92 44.89 -34.73
CA GLY A 71 9.23 45.70 -33.54
C GLY A 71 8.03 45.98 -32.62
N LYS A 72 6.91 45.26 -32.83
CA LYS A 72 5.64 45.40 -32.10
C LYS A 72 5.12 44.09 -31.50
N PRO A 73 5.80 43.53 -30.47
CA PRO A 73 5.34 42.34 -29.75
C PRO A 73 3.92 42.41 -29.19
N SER A 74 3.45 43.61 -28.79
CA SER A 74 2.11 43.82 -28.23
C SER A 74 0.96 43.48 -29.20
N ILE A 75 1.23 43.52 -30.51
CA ILE A 75 0.26 43.19 -31.56
C ILE A 75 0.52 41.79 -32.10
N TYR A 76 1.79 41.46 -32.37
CA TYR A 76 2.15 40.21 -33.03
C TYR A 76 1.86 38.97 -32.16
N LEU A 77 2.30 38.96 -30.90
CA LEU A 77 2.12 37.79 -30.03
C LEU A 77 0.64 37.54 -29.70
N PRO A 78 -0.15 38.55 -29.27
CA PRO A 78 -1.58 38.37 -29.10
C PRO A 78 -2.32 38.02 -30.39
N GLY A 79 -1.91 38.60 -31.53
CA GLY A 79 -2.47 38.25 -32.84
C GLY A 79 -2.29 36.78 -33.19
N CYS A 80 -1.09 36.23 -32.99
CA CYS A 80 -0.83 34.79 -33.14
C CYS A 80 -1.68 33.95 -32.18
N MET A 81 -1.85 34.37 -30.91
CA MET A 81 -2.67 33.65 -29.93
C MET A 81 -4.17 33.68 -30.25
N ILE A 82 -4.67 34.77 -30.84
CA ILE A 82 -6.06 34.84 -31.35
C ILE A 82 -6.24 33.84 -32.48
N VAL A 83 -5.33 33.82 -33.46
CA VAL A 83 -5.37 32.86 -34.57
C VAL A 83 -5.24 31.42 -34.07
N TRP A 84 -4.38 31.17 -33.08
CA TRP A 84 -4.25 29.88 -32.40
C TRP A 84 -5.58 29.44 -31.77
N GLY A 85 -6.26 30.34 -31.05
CA GLY A 85 -7.55 30.03 -30.43
C GLY A 85 -8.66 29.77 -31.46
N ILE A 86 -8.66 30.51 -32.58
CA ILE A 86 -9.59 30.27 -33.70
C ILE A 86 -9.35 28.87 -34.31
N ILE A 87 -8.11 28.53 -34.62
CA ILE A 87 -7.76 27.22 -35.19
C ILE A 87 -8.08 26.09 -34.19
N SER A 88 -7.83 26.31 -32.90
CA SER A 88 -8.20 25.37 -31.83
C SER A 88 -9.71 25.10 -31.85
N CYS A 89 -10.55 26.14 -31.89
CA CYS A 89 -12.01 26.00 -32.03
C CYS A 89 -12.42 25.26 -33.32
N LEU A 90 -11.72 25.49 -34.44
CA LEU A 90 -11.99 24.79 -35.71
C LEU A 90 -11.73 23.29 -35.64
N THR A 91 -10.86 22.83 -34.72
CA THR A 91 -10.64 21.40 -34.44
C THR A 91 -11.96 20.69 -34.10
N ALA A 92 -12.84 21.35 -33.34
CA ALA A 92 -14.13 20.80 -32.94
C ALA A 92 -15.10 20.56 -34.11
N VAL A 93 -14.86 21.18 -35.27
CA VAL A 93 -15.73 21.11 -36.45
C VAL A 93 -15.22 20.11 -37.49
N THR A 94 -13.99 19.60 -37.32
CA THR A 94 -13.39 18.62 -38.24
C THR A 94 -14.16 17.28 -38.23
N LYS A 95 -14.34 16.68 -39.41
CA LYS A 95 -15.15 15.46 -39.60
C LYS A 95 -14.35 14.30 -40.20
N ASP A 96 -13.24 14.58 -40.86
CA ASP A 96 -12.37 13.62 -41.54
C ASP A 96 -10.90 13.73 -41.11
N PHE A 97 -10.13 12.69 -41.40
CA PHE A 97 -8.70 12.61 -41.10
C PHE A 97 -7.89 13.74 -41.78
N GLY A 98 -8.23 14.08 -43.03
CA GLY A 98 -7.58 15.15 -43.78
C GLY A 98 -7.78 16.52 -43.15
N GLY A 99 -9.01 16.84 -42.70
CA GLY A 99 -9.31 18.06 -41.98
C GLY A 99 -8.56 18.15 -40.65
N LEU A 100 -8.48 17.04 -39.91
CA LEU A 100 -7.72 17.00 -38.65
C LEU A 100 -6.21 17.23 -38.87
N LEU A 101 -5.63 16.63 -39.91
CA LEU A 101 -4.22 16.83 -40.28
C LEU A 101 -3.94 18.30 -40.62
N ALA A 102 -4.80 18.93 -41.42
CA ALA A 102 -4.66 20.32 -41.84
C ALA A 102 -4.76 21.30 -40.67
N VAL A 103 -5.72 21.08 -39.76
CA VAL A 103 -5.89 21.90 -38.55
C VAL A 103 -4.69 21.73 -37.61
N ARG A 104 -4.21 20.49 -37.38
CA ARG A 104 -3.05 20.23 -36.52
C ARG A 104 -1.75 20.84 -37.05
N PHE A 105 -1.51 20.75 -38.35
CA PHE A 105 -0.37 21.41 -38.99
C PHE A 105 -0.45 22.94 -38.84
N SER A 106 -1.62 23.52 -39.13
CA SER A 106 -1.85 24.97 -39.05
C SER A 106 -1.71 25.47 -37.61
N LEU A 107 -2.17 24.68 -36.64
CA LEU A 107 -2.04 25.00 -35.22
C LEU A 107 -0.58 25.07 -34.82
N GLY A 108 0.22 24.06 -35.16
CA GLY A 108 1.67 24.06 -34.89
C GLY A 108 2.40 25.21 -35.57
N PHE A 109 2.02 25.53 -36.81
CA PHE A 109 2.57 26.66 -37.56
C PHE A 109 2.36 28.00 -36.84
N VAL A 110 1.18 28.24 -36.27
CA VAL A 110 0.88 29.50 -35.55
C VAL A 110 1.44 29.49 -34.13
N GLU A 111 1.40 28.35 -33.45
CA GLU A 111 1.91 28.17 -32.09
C GLU A 111 3.42 28.45 -31.98
N ALA A 112 4.17 28.23 -33.06
CA ALA A 112 5.60 28.47 -33.15
C ALA A 112 6.03 29.89 -32.75
N ALA A 113 5.12 30.86 -32.86
CA ALA A 113 5.39 32.26 -32.54
C ALA A 113 5.46 32.57 -31.04
N TYR A 114 4.73 31.81 -30.23
CA TYR A 114 4.47 32.19 -28.83
C TYR A 114 5.71 32.06 -27.96
N PHE A 115 6.20 30.83 -27.76
CA PHE A 115 7.23 30.57 -26.76
C PHE A 115 8.59 31.22 -27.10
N PRO A 116 9.13 31.06 -28.33
CA PRO A 116 10.34 31.76 -28.73
C PRO A 116 10.19 33.29 -28.75
N GLY A 117 8.98 33.79 -29.07
CA GLY A 117 8.69 35.21 -29.10
C GLY A 117 8.60 35.84 -27.70
N CYS A 118 8.06 35.11 -26.71
CA CYS A 118 8.10 35.53 -25.30
C CYS A 118 9.54 35.60 -24.78
N LEU A 119 10.39 34.62 -25.10
CA LEU A 119 11.80 34.66 -24.70
C LEU A 119 12.55 35.83 -25.35
N TYR A 120 12.30 36.11 -26.63
CA TYR A 120 12.84 37.29 -27.30
C TYR A 120 12.36 38.61 -26.66
N LEU A 121 11.08 38.71 -26.31
CA LEU A 121 10.56 39.90 -25.61
C LEU A 121 11.23 40.08 -24.24
N LEU A 122 11.45 39.00 -23.49
CA LEU A 122 12.14 39.07 -22.20
C LEU A 122 13.61 39.47 -22.38
N SER A 123 14.32 38.96 -23.38
CA SER A 123 15.71 39.36 -23.64
C SER A 123 15.83 40.84 -24.01
N ALA A 124 14.82 41.41 -24.66
CA ALA A 124 14.78 42.83 -25.01
C ALA A 124 14.46 43.77 -23.83
N TRP A 125 14.13 43.26 -22.64
CA TRP A 125 13.75 44.08 -21.48
C TRP A 125 14.58 43.84 -20.21
N TYR A 126 15.35 42.75 -20.15
CA TYR A 126 16.06 42.32 -18.96
C TYR A 126 17.54 42.04 -19.23
N THR A 127 18.40 42.37 -18.25
CA THR A 127 19.83 42.07 -18.30
C THR A 127 20.10 40.57 -18.16
N ARG A 128 21.31 40.09 -18.51
CA ARG A 128 21.67 38.65 -18.44
C ARG A 128 21.47 38.03 -17.05
N LYS A 129 21.64 38.81 -15.98
CA LYS A 129 21.43 38.35 -14.59
C LYS A 129 19.95 38.19 -14.25
N GLU A 130 19.10 39.07 -14.76
CA GLU A 130 17.66 39.09 -14.49
C GLU A 130 16.89 38.12 -15.40
N LEU A 131 17.38 37.93 -16.63
CA LEU A 131 16.73 37.13 -17.67
C LEU A 131 16.49 35.67 -17.24
N VAL A 132 17.42 35.08 -16.48
CA VAL A 132 17.30 33.69 -16.00
C VAL A 132 16.09 33.54 -15.06
N GLU A 133 15.91 34.46 -14.10
CA GLU A 133 14.79 34.42 -13.15
C GLU A 133 13.45 34.64 -13.86
N ARG A 134 13.39 35.60 -14.79
CA ARG A 134 12.17 35.91 -15.55
C ARG A 134 11.78 34.77 -16.49
N THR A 135 12.77 34.13 -17.11
CA THR A 135 12.56 32.92 -17.92
C THR A 135 12.06 31.77 -17.06
N ALA A 136 12.63 31.57 -15.86
CA ALA A 136 12.15 30.55 -14.92
C ALA A 136 10.68 30.77 -14.51
N LEU A 137 10.30 32.02 -14.21
CA LEU A 137 8.91 32.40 -13.94
C LEU A 137 7.95 32.08 -15.10
N LEU A 138 8.36 32.35 -16.35
CA LEU A 138 7.60 31.96 -17.54
C LEU A 138 7.42 30.43 -17.63
N TYR A 139 8.48 29.67 -17.37
CA TYR A 139 8.44 28.20 -17.35
C TYR A 139 7.55 27.64 -16.23
N VAL A 140 7.51 28.26 -15.05
CA VAL A 140 6.61 27.88 -13.95
C VAL A 140 5.15 27.96 -14.38
N GLY A 141 4.79 28.96 -15.19
CA GLY A 141 3.43 29.07 -15.76
C GLY A 141 3.01 27.85 -16.58
N SER A 142 3.94 27.27 -17.37
CA SER A 142 3.69 26.04 -18.13
C SER A 142 3.42 24.83 -17.22
N LEU A 143 4.21 24.68 -16.14
CA LEU A 143 4.02 23.60 -15.15
C LEU A 143 2.68 23.73 -14.39
N ILE A 144 2.31 24.96 -14.02
CA ILE A 144 1.03 25.25 -13.38
C ILE A 144 -0.14 24.95 -14.33
N SER A 145 -0.03 25.34 -15.60
CA SER A 145 -1.05 25.06 -16.62
C SER A 145 -1.37 23.57 -16.73
N GLY A 146 -0.35 22.71 -16.74
CA GLY A 146 -0.53 21.25 -16.74
C GLY A 146 -1.33 20.71 -15.54
N THR A 147 -1.21 21.37 -14.38
CA THR A 147 -1.94 20.98 -13.15
C THR A 147 -3.44 21.32 -13.25
N PHE A 148 -3.79 22.45 -13.88
CA PHE A 148 -5.18 22.89 -14.01
C PHE A 148 -5.89 22.33 -15.26
N SER A 149 -5.16 22.07 -16.35
CA SER A 149 -5.72 21.56 -17.61
C SER A 149 -6.48 20.24 -17.43
N GLY A 150 -5.94 19.30 -16.64
CA GLY A 150 -6.62 18.04 -16.34
C GLY A 150 -7.94 18.21 -15.59
N LEU A 151 -8.01 19.17 -14.65
CA LEU A 151 -9.23 19.47 -13.89
C LEU A 151 -10.32 20.09 -14.77
N ILE A 152 -9.94 21.02 -15.66
CA ILE A 152 -10.86 21.64 -16.62
C ILE A 152 -11.39 20.57 -17.58
N SER A 153 -10.51 19.73 -18.13
CA SER A 153 -10.89 18.62 -19.01
C SER A 153 -11.84 17.63 -18.32
N ALA A 154 -11.60 17.29 -17.05
CA ALA A 154 -12.46 16.39 -16.29
C ALA A 154 -13.87 16.99 -16.07
N GLY A 155 -13.96 18.28 -15.75
CA GLY A 155 -15.24 18.98 -15.60
C GLY A 155 -16.05 19.03 -16.91
N ILE A 156 -15.38 19.32 -18.03
CA ILE A 156 -16.02 19.35 -19.36
C ILE A 156 -16.48 17.94 -19.76
N THR A 157 -15.63 16.94 -19.58
CA THR A 157 -15.91 15.57 -20.04
C THR A 157 -17.04 14.91 -19.24
N SER A 158 -17.12 15.18 -17.95
CA SER A 158 -18.18 14.65 -17.08
C SER A 158 -19.51 15.41 -17.21
N GLY A 159 -19.48 16.73 -17.45
CA GLY A 159 -20.66 17.58 -17.39
C GLY A 159 -21.27 17.99 -18.74
N LEU A 160 -20.51 17.97 -19.84
CA LEU A 160 -20.94 18.53 -21.12
C LEU A 160 -21.05 17.51 -22.26
N ASN A 161 -20.88 16.22 -22.00
CA ASN A 161 -21.06 15.20 -23.03
C ASN A 161 -22.53 15.12 -23.48
N GLY A 162 -22.78 15.33 -24.78
CA GLY A 162 -24.14 15.37 -25.34
C GLY A 162 -24.88 16.69 -25.10
N ALA A 163 -24.28 17.65 -24.39
CA ALA A 163 -24.86 18.97 -24.20
C ALA A 163 -24.96 19.67 -25.57
N ARG A 164 -26.18 20.10 -25.94
CA ARG A 164 -26.54 20.65 -27.26
C ARG A 164 -26.21 19.73 -28.45
N GLY A 165 -26.15 18.41 -28.22
CA GLY A 165 -25.82 17.43 -29.27
C GLY A 165 -24.35 17.42 -29.68
N ILE A 166 -23.46 17.97 -28.86
CA ILE A 166 -22.02 18.06 -29.11
C ILE A 166 -21.28 17.15 -28.14
N ALA A 167 -20.33 16.37 -28.65
CA ALA A 167 -19.48 15.49 -27.83
C ALA A 167 -18.57 16.30 -26.90
N ALA A 168 -18.26 15.75 -25.72
CA ALA A 168 -17.42 16.41 -24.71
C ALA A 168 -16.05 16.90 -25.24
N TRP A 169 -15.38 16.11 -26.07
CA TRP A 169 -14.07 16.48 -26.62
C TRP A 169 -14.15 17.72 -27.53
N ARG A 170 -15.28 17.94 -28.22
CA ARG A 170 -15.49 19.14 -29.04
C ARG A 170 -15.69 20.37 -28.15
N TRP A 171 -16.40 20.22 -27.04
CA TRP A 171 -16.53 21.28 -26.04
C TRP A 171 -15.19 21.72 -25.45
N LEU A 172 -14.26 20.79 -25.26
CA LEU A 172 -12.92 21.09 -24.78
C LEU A 172 -12.22 22.12 -25.69
N PHE A 173 -12.12 21.84 -26.99
CA PHE A 173 -11.50 22.74 -27.95
C PHE A 173 -12.25 24.08 -28.11
N ILE A 174 -13.58 24.07 -28.04
CA ILE A 174 -14.39 25.31 -28.13
C ILE A 174 -14.13 26.21 -26.91
N ILE A 175 -14.15 25.64 -25.70
CA ILE A 175 -14.00 26.42 -24.46
C ILE A 175 -12.57 26.92 -24.33
N GLU A 176 -11.57 26.05 -24.50
CA GLU A 176 -10.17 26.43 -24.40
C GLU A 176 -9.78 27.43 -25.49
N GLY A 177 -10.20 27.22 -26.73
CA GLY A 177 -9.95 28.15 -27.83
C GLY A 177 -10.60 29.51 -27.62
N SER A 178 -11.86 29.56 -27.17
CA SER A 178 -12.58 30.81 -26.91
C SER A 178 -11.99 31.60 -25.74
N LEU A 179 -11.59 30.89 -24.67
CA LEU A 179 -10.94 31.53 -23.52
C LEU A 179 -9.58 32.11 -23.92
N THR A 180 -8.81 31.41 -24.74
CA THR A 180 -7.52 31.92 -25.24
C THR A 180 -7.70 33.15 -26.11
N ILE A 181 -8.72 33.21 -26.97
CA ILE A 181 -9.03 34.43 -27.73
C ILE A 181 -9.33 35.59 -26.78
N PHE A 182 -10.16 35.36 -25.77
CA PHE A 182 -10.51 36.39 -24.79
C PHE A 182 -9.29 36.92 -24.03
N VAL A 183 -8.43 36.02 -23.52
CA VAL A 183 -7.21 36.41 -22.81
C VAL A 183 -6.22 37.11 -23.75
N ALA A 184 -6.09 36.66 -24.99
CA ALA A 184 -5.23 37.30 -25.99
C ALA A 184 -5.70 38.72 -26.34
N LEU A 185 -7.01 38.96 -26.43
CA LEU A 185 -7.55 40.31 -26.63
C LEU A 185 -7.21 41.26 -25.47
N LEU A 186 -7.19 40.75 -24.23
CA LEU A 186 -6.72 41.53 -23.07
C LEU A 186 -5.21 41.75 -23.10
N ALA A 187 -4.44 40.75 -23.53
CA ALA A 187 -2.98 40.80 -23.59
C ALA A 187 -2.47 41.91 -24.53
N TRP A 188 -3.24 42.30 -25.55
CA TRP A 188 -2.93 43.46 -26.41
C TRP A 188 -2.67 44.72 -25.58
N PHE A 189 -3.42 44.95 -24.50
CA PHE A 189 -3.27 46.16 -23.67
C PHE A 189 -2.20 46.03 -22.58
N ILE A 190 -1.68 44.83 -22.33
CA ILE A 190 -0.80 44.53 -21.19
C ILE A 190 0.65 44.30 -21.65
N VAL A 191 0.83 43.64 -22.79
CA VAL A 191 2.16 43.27 -23.31
C VAL A 191 2.86 44.52 -23.85
N PRO A 192 4.08 44.86 -23.36
CA PRO A 192 4.81 46.01 -23.87
C PRO A 192 5.45 45.72 -25.23
N ASP A 193 5.64 46.77 -26.03
CA ASP A 193 6.54 46.74 -27.19
C ASP A 193 8.01 46.83 -26.75
N LEU A 194 8.96 46.94 -27.67
CA LEU A 194 10.39 47.07 -27.35
C LEU A 194 10.67 48.37 -26.56
N PRO A 195 11.77 48.44 -25.77
CA PRO A 195 12.07 49.59 -24.91
C PRO A 195 12.03 50.96 -25.61
N ARG A 196 12.43 51.02 -26.88
CA ARG A 196 12.42 52.26 -27.69
C ARG A 196 11.05 52.59 -28.30
N THR A 197 10.19 51.59 -28.53
CA THR A 197 8.93 51.72 -29.29
C THR A 197 7.68 51.73 -28.44
N THR A 198 7.77 51.31 -27.16
CA THR A 198 6.62 51.23 -26.26
C THR A 198 5.96 52.60 -25.98
N SER A 199 4.65 52.65 -25.82
CA SER A 199 3.89 53.90 -25.68
C SER A 199 3.74 54.41 -24.25
N TRP A 200 4.01 53.57 -23.25
CA TRP A 200 3.75 53.86 -21.82
C TRP A 200 4.92 54.50 -21.05
N LEU A 201 6.10 54.63 -21.66
CA LEU A 201 7.28 55.25 -21.06
C LEU A 201 7.49 56.66 -21.62
N SER A 202 7.97 57.57 -20.78
CA SER A 202 8.49 58.89 -21.20
C SER A 202 9.77 58.75 -22.01
N ASN A 203 10.16 59.80 -22.75
CA ASN A 203 11.37 59.76 -23.58
C ASN A 203 12.64 59.50 -22.76
N ASP A 204 12.73 60.06 -21.54
CA ASP A 204 13.89 59.86 -20.66
C ASP A 204 13.95 58.42 -20.13
N GLU A 205 12.80 57.81 -19.82
CA GLU A 205 12.70 56.41 -19.39
C GLU A 205 13.02 55.43 -20.51
N LYS A 206 12.64 55.74 -21.76
CA LYS A 206 13.01 54.92 -22.93
C LYS A 206 14.52 54.90 -23.16
N VAL A 207 15.17 56.06 -23.05
CA VAL A 207 16.62 56.19 -23.17
C VAL A 207 17.31 55.41 -22.04
N LEU A 208 16.81 55.54 -20.81
CA LEU A 208 17.33 54.78 -19.66
C LEU A 208 17.16 53.27 -19.84
N ALA A 209 16.01 52.81 -20.33
CA ALA A 209 15.74 51.39 -20.56
C ALA A 209 16.65 50.79 -21.64
N ALA A 210 16.89 51.53 -22.73
CA ALA A 210 17.82 51.10 -23.78
C ALA A 210 19.28 51.11 -23.29
N TRP A 211 19.69 52.17 -22.59
CA TRP A 211 21.05 52.33 -22.08
C TRP A 211 21.45 51.21 -21.11
N ARG A 212 20.53 50.76 -20.24
CA ARG A 212 20.77 49.64 -19.31
C ARG A 212 21.09 48.32 -20.02
N LEU A 213 20.52 48.10 -21.20
CA LEU A 213 20.77 46.90 -21.99
C LEU A 213 22.06 47.04 -22.80
N GLU A 214 22.30 48.23 -23.38
CA GLU A 214 23.55 48.56 -24.07
C GLU A 214 24.77 48.44 -23.15
N GLU A 215 24.67 48.84 -21.87
CA GLU A 215 25.75 48.73 -20.89
C GLU A 215 26.08 47.25 -20.55
N ASP A 216 25.09 46.34 -20.55
CA ASP A 216 25.31 44.91 -20.27
C ASP A 216 25.79 44.13 -21.51
N ILE A 217 25.29 44.46 -22.71
CA ILE A 217 25.50 43.67 -23.93
C ILE A 217 26.61 44.24 -24.83
N GLY A 218 26.80 45.56 -24.85
CA GLY A 218 27.82 46.26 -25.64
C GLY A 218 27.40 46.70 -27.05
N GLU A 219 26.27 46.20 -27.58
CA GLU A 219 25.60 46.65 -28.81
C GLU A 219 24.07 46.53 -28.63
N ASP A 220 23.30 47.35 -29.38
CA ASP A 220 21.84 47.40 -29.29
C ASP A 220 21.19 46.32 -30.19
N ASP A 221 20.25 45.54 -29.66
CA ASP A 221 19.62 44.40 -30.36
C ASP A 221 18.71 44.83 -31.52
N TRP A 222 18.28 46.10 -31.55
CA TRP A 222 17.44 46.66 -32.62
C TRP A 222 17.65 48.17 -32.81
N VAL A 223 18.22 48.58 -33.97
CA VAL A 223 18.51 50.00 -34.30
C VAL A 223 17.47 50.59 -35.28
N ASP A 224 17.21 49.92 -36.42
CA ASP A 224 16.18 50.26 -37.41
C ASP A 224 16.01 49.12 -38.46
N SER A 225 14.79 49.00 -38.99
CA SER A 225 14.38 48.16 -40.12
C SER A 225 15.12 48.37 -41.46
N GLU A 226 15.73 49.53 -41.74
CA GLU A 226 16.51 49.76 -42.98
C GLU A 226 17.96 49.23 -42.88
N HIS A 227 18.52 49.09 -41.68
CA HIS A 227 19.94 48.75 -41.47
C HIS A 227 20.21 47.26 -41.18
N GLN A 228 19.18 46.47 -40.81
CA GLN A 228 19.30 45.03 -40.53
C GLN A 228 18.26 44.21 -41.31
N SER A 229 18.65 43.63 -42.46
CA SER A 229 17.75 42.74 -43.21
C SER A 229 17.49 41.43 -42.44
N MET A 230 16.29 40.83 -42.61
CA MET A 230 15.94 39.56 -41.94
C MET A 230 16.99 38.45 -42.17
N PHE A 231 17.57 38.40 -43.37
CA PHE A 231 18.59 37.39 -43.72
C PHE A 231 19.97 37.67 -43.11
N HIS A 232 20.25 38.90 -42.71
CA HIS A 232 21.54 39.26 -42.10
C HIS A 232 21.69 38.64 -40.71
N GLY A 233 20.70 38.81 -39.83
CA GLY A 233 20.70 38.20 -38.49
C GLY A 233 20.70 36.67 -38.53
N ALA A 234 19.92 36.06 -39.43
CA ALA A 234 19.92 34.60 -39.63
C ALA A 234 21.28 34.08 -40.10
N LYS A 235 21.96 34.80 -41.00
CA LYS A 235 23.31 34.45 -41.46
C LYS A 235 24.32 34.54 -40.32
N LEU A 236 24.25 35.57 -39.47
CA LEU A 236 25.11 35.69 -38.30
C LEU A 236 24.90 34.55 -37.30
N ALA A 237 23.65 34.20 -37.00
CA ALA A 237 23.31 33.11 -36.09
C ALA A 237 23.77 31.73 -36.59
N ILE A 238 23.67 31.46 -37.90
CA ILE A 238 24.14 30.20 -38.51
C ILE A 238 25.68 30.12 -38.49
N LEU A 239 26.37 31.25 -38.65
CA LEU A 239 27.83 31.30 -38.66
C LEU A 239 28.45 31.35 -37.26
N ASP A 240 27.66 31.58 -36.20
CA ASP A 240 28.15 31.65 -34.83
C ASP A 240 28.39 30.23 -34.24
N PRO A 241 29.65 29.85 -33.96
CA PRO A 241 29.95 28.55 -33.35
C PRO A 241 29.35 28.37 -31.95
N LYS A 242 29.08 29.46 -31.22
CA LYS A 242 28.44 29.39 -29.88
C LYS A 242 26.99 28.94 -29.97
N ALA A 243 26.27 29.32 -31.04
CA ALA A 243 24.90 28.91 -31.27
C ALA A 243 24.80 27.38 -31.48
N TRP A 244 25.73 26.80 -32.25
CA TRP A 244 25.80 25.35 -32.47
C TRP A 244 26.23 24.57 -31.22
N LEU A 245 27.17 25.11 -30.44
CA LEU A 245 27.56 24.50 -29.16
C LEU A 245 26.37 24.49 -28.17
N LEU A 246 25.65 25.61 -28.06
CA LEU A 246 24.46 25.72 -27.21
C LEU A 246 23.35 24.77 -27.67
N LEU A 247 23.11 24.66 -28.98
CA LEU A 247 22.18 23.70 -29.56
C LEU A 247 22.54 22.26 -29.16
N GLY A 248 23.82 21.89 -29.26
CA GLY A 248 24.31 20.57 -28.86
C GLY A 248 24.11 20.27 -27.36
N VAL A 249 24.38 21.25 -26.49
CA VAL A 249 24.16 21.12 -25.04
C VAL A 249 22.68 20.97 -24.71
N ILE A 250 21.81 21.81 -25.28
CA ILE A 250 20.37 21.75 -25.05
C ILE A 250 19.79 20.43 -25.58
N TYR A 251 20.24 19.99 -26.76
CA TYR A 251 19.84 18.70 -27.33
C TYR A 251 20.29 17.53 -26.44
N GLY A 252 21.50 17.57 -25.89
CA GLY A 252 21.99 16.58 -24.94
C GLY A 252 21.18 16.53 -23.64
N CYS A 253 20.88 17.69 -23.04
CA CYS A 253 20.07 17.79 -21.83
C CYS A 253 18.61 17.35 -22.03
N THR A 254 18.02 17.63 -23.19
CA THR A 254 16.64 17.20 -23.50
C THR A 254 16.58 15.71 -23.85
N SER A 255 17.57 15.20 -24.58
CA SER A 255 17.69 13.77 -24.89
C SER A 255 17.96 12.90 -23.65
N SER A 256 18.72 13.39 -22.66
CA SER A 256 18.92 12.67 -21.40
C SER A 256 17.63 12.54 -20.57
N GLY A 257 16.71 13.51 -20.69
CA GLY A 257 15.37 13.43 -20.12
C GLY A 257 14.51 12.32 -20.74
N ALA A 258 14.71 12.02 -22.03
CA ALA A 258 13.94 10.99 -22.74
C ALA A 258 14.19 9.56 -22.24
N VAL A 259 15.34 9.30 -21.58
CA VAL A 259 15.61 8.03 -20.89
C VAL A 259 14.56 7.72 -19.81
N THR A 260 13.95 8.73 -19.18
CA THR A 260 12.85 8.52 -18.22
C THR A 260 11.56 8.02 -18.88
N THR A 261 11.45 8.18 -20.20
CA THR A 261 10.26 7.83 -21.01
C THR A 261 10.46 6.53 -21.82
N PHE A 262 11.71 6.15 -22.11
CA PHE A 262 12.09 5.03 -23.02
C PHE A 262 12.75 3.85 -22.29
N PHE A 263 12.19 3.38 -21.18
CA PHE A 263 12.58 2.07 -20.63
C PHE A 263 11.75 0.95 -21.29
N PRO A 264 12.35 0.02 -22.07
CA PRO A 264 11.69 -1.23 -22.38
C PRO A 264 11.46 -1.99 -21.07
N ARG A 265 10.20 -2.20 -20.69
CA ARG A 265 9.84 -3.09 -19.60
C ARG A 265 10.03 -4.54 -20.08
N PRO A 266 10.79 -5.39 -19.39
CA PRO A 266 10.70 -6.82 -19.57
C PRO A 266 9.27 -7.24 -19.21
N ASP A 267 8.64 -7.92 -20.16
CA ASP A 267 7.49 -8.82 -20.08
C ASP A 267 7.11 -9.23 -18.65
N LEU A 268 6.33 -8.36 -18.00
CA LEU A 268 5.55 -8.70 -16.82
C LEU A 268 4.13 -9.07 -17.30
N PRO A 269 3.46 -10.06 -16.67
CA PRO A 269 2.05 -10.34 -16.92
C PRO A 269 1.24 -9.04 -16.80
N PRO A 270 0.09 -8.90 -17.50
CA PRO A 270 -0.60 -7.64 -17.71
C PRO A 270 -0.64 -6.82 -16.42
N THR A 271 0.23 -5.80 -16.36
CA THR A 271 0.33 -4.96 -15.17
C THR A 271 -0.96 -4.18 -15.08
N TYR A 272 -1.61 -4.33 -13.93
CA TYR A 272 -2.86 -3.70 -13.58
C TYR A 272 -2.75 -2.18 -13.84
N ASP A 273 -3.70 -1.63 -14.60
CA ASP A 273 -3.73 -0.25 -15.09
C ASP A 273 -4.16 0.72 -13.96
N ARG A 274 -3.54 0.60 -12.78
CA ARG A 274 -3.76 1.51 -11.66
C ARG A 274 -2.70 2.58 -11.68
N LYS A 275 -3.13 3.85 -11.69
CA LYS A 275 -2.22 4.97 -11.54
C LYS A 275 -1.51 4.85 -10.19
N PRO A 276 -0.18 4.97 -10.14
CA PRO A 276 0.56 4.83 -8.88
C PRO A 276 0.12 5.91 -7.90
N ASN A 277 -0.09 5.54 -6.65
CA ASN A 277 -0.39 6.48 -5.58
C ASN A 277 0.92 7.09 -5.07
N PRO A 278 1.04 8.42 -4.98
CA PRO A 278 2.26 9.03 -4.46
C PRO A 278 2.41 8.71 -2.98
N ALA A 279 3.55 8.12 -2.61
CA ALA A 279 3.86 7.82 -1.23
C ALA A 279 4.25 9.10 -0.47
N LEU A 280 3.47 9.46 0.56
CA LEU A 280 3.64 10.68 1.34
C LEU A 280 4.47 10.42 2.60
N ARG A 281 5.47 11.29 2.84
CA ARG A 281 6.41 11.18 3.96
C ARG A 281 6.72 12.55 4.55
N GLY A 282 7.12 12.57 5.83
CA GLY A 282 7.59 13.79 6.50
C GLY A 282 6.51 14.86 6.63
N ILE A 283 6.90 16.14 6.57
CA ILE A 283 5.98 17.27 6.78
C ILE A 283 4.87 17.31 5.72
N ILE A 284 5.16 16.89 4.48
CA ILE A 284 4.18 16.87 3.37
C ILE A 284 3.01 15.95 3.70
N LEU A 285 3.25 14.82 4.37
CA LEU A 285 2.19 13.92 4.83
C LEU A 285 1.25 14.62 5.84
N SER A 286 1.81 15.30 6.84
CA SER A 286 1.02 16.03 7.84
C SER A 286 0.20 17.15 7.22
N VAL A 287 0.79 17.92 6.28
CA VAL A 287 0.09 18.96 5.54
C VAL A 287 -0.99 18.36 4.64
N GLY A 288 -0.71 17.24 3.98
CA GLY A 288 -1.67 16.53 3.13
C GLY A 288 -2.88 16.04 3.92
N ALA A 289 -2.67 15.42 5.09
CA ALA A 289 -3.76 15.00 5.98
C ALA A 289 -4.57 16.21 6.48
N TRP A 290 -3.91 17.31 6.85
CA TRP A 290 -4.59 18.54 7.24
C TRP A 290 -5.45 19.11 6.10
N LEU A 291 -4.92 19.19 4.87
CA LEU A 291 -5.69 19.65 3.70
C LEU A 291 -6.91 18.77 3.41
N LEU A 292 -6.77 17.45 3.58
CA LEU A 292 -7.84 16.47 3.40
C LEU A 292 -9.03 16.74 4.32
N ASP A 293 -8.77 17.19 5.55
CA ASP A 293 -9.83 17.47 6.53
C ASP A 293 -10.50 18.83 6.30
N TRP A 294 -9.81 19.79 5.68
CA TRP A 294 -10.34 21.14 5.41
C TRP A 294 -11.04 21.26 4.06
N LEU A 295 -10.64 20.47 3.06
CA LEU A 295 -11.15 20.56 1.69
C LEU A 295 -12.10 19.41 1.38
N TRP A 296 -13.40 19.66 1.53
CA TRP A 296 -14.47 18.65 1.45
C TRP A 296 -14.48 17.80 0.16
N PHE A 297 -13.97 18.30 -0.97
CA PHE A 297 -13.95 17.57 -2.24
C PHE A 297 -12.69 16.70 -2.43
N LEU A 298 -11.60 16.95 -1.70
CA LEU A 298 -10.36 16.19 -1.82
C LEU A 298 -10.52 14.70 -1.47
N PRO A 299 -11.22 14.33 -0.37
CA PRO A 299 -11.46 12.93 -0.06
C PRO A 299 -12.10 12.16 -1.22
N GLN A 300 -13.08 12.75 -1.91
CA GLN A 300 -13.78 12.13 -3.04
C GLN A 300 -12.84 11.88 -4.23
N ILE A 301 -11.96 12.83 -4.53
CA ILE A 301 -10.95 12.69 -5.59
C ILE A 301 -9.96 11.57 -5.25
N ILE A 302 -9.45 11.56 -4.01
CA ILE A 302 -8.47 10.55 -3.57
C ILE A 302 -9.11 9.17 -3.54
N TRP A 303 -10.34 9.06 -3.03
CA TRP A 303 -11.11 7.81 -3.02
C TRP A 303 -11.31 7.26 -4.44
N SER A 304 -11.68 8.12 -5.39
CA SER A 304 -11.85 7.74 -6.80
C SER A 304 -10.52 7.32 -7.44
N ASN A 305 -9.46 8.10 -7.25
CA ASN A 305 -8.12 7.81 -7.79
C ASN A 305 -7.49 6.56 -7.18
N ALA A 306 -7.79 6.27 -5.91
CA ALA A 306 -7.42 5.03 -5.27
C ALA A 306 -8.18 3.82 -5.85
N GLY A 307 -9.12 3.99 -6.77
CA GLY A 307 -9.79 2.90 -7.47
C GLY A 307 -10.92 2.26 -6.66
N PHE A 308 -11.38 2.88 -5.57
CA PHE A 308 -12.50 2.36 -4.78
C PHE A 308 -13.83 2.33 -5.55
N GLY A 309 -13.95 3.10 -6.64
CA GLY A 309 -15.09 3.01 -7.57
C GLY A 309 -15.05 1.82 -8.53
N SER A 310 -14.01 0.98 -8.49
CA SER A 310 -13.82 -0.14 -9.42
C SER A 310 -14.96 -1.17 -9.37
N LEU A 311 -15.61 -1.37 -8.23
CA LEU A 311 -16.71 -2.34 -8.09
C LEU A 311 -17.90 -2.03 -9.01
N ARG A 312 -18.03 -0.79 -9.48
CA ARG A 312 -19.08 -0.37 -10.41
C ARG A 312 -18.92 -1.02 -11.79
N THR A 313 -17.70 -1.39 -12.19
CA THR A 313 -17.43 -2.02 -13.50
C THR A 313 -17.93 -3.46 -13.55
N ILE A 314 -17.92 -4.16 -12.40
CA ILE A 314 -18.39 -5.55 -12.27
C ILE A 314 -19.84 -5.65 -11.79
N ARG A 315 -20.58 -4.53 -11.76
CA ARG A 315 -21.94 -4.47 -11.21
C ARG A 315 -22.89 -5.51 -11.81
N SER A 316 -22.79 -5.76 -13.12
CA SER A 316 -23.59 -6.76 -13.82
C SER A 316 -23.44 -8.18 -13.24
N HIS A 317 -22.28 -8.51 -12.67
CA HIS A 317 -22.04 -9.79 -11.98
C HIS A 317 -22.62 -9.82 -10.56
N LEU A 318 -22.93 -8.65 -9.97
CA LEU A 318 -23.36 -8.50 -8.59
C LEU A 318 -24.86 -8.20 -8.44
N ASP A 319 -25.56 -7.82 -9.51
CA ASP A 319 -26.97 -7.39 -9.44
C ASP A 319 -27.89 -8.47 -8.83
N TYR A 320 -27.62 -9.76 -9.10
CA TYR A 320 -28.38 -10.90 -8.58
C TYR A 320 -27.81 -11.54 -7.31
N ILE A 321 -26.74 -10.97 -6.76
CA ILE A 321 -26.14 -11.41 -5.50
C ILE A 321 -26.65 -10.52 -4.40
N GLU A 322 -27.15 -11.11 -3.32
CA GLU A 322 -27.53 -10.39 -2.10
C GLU A 322 -26.28 -10.04 -1.26
N PRO A 323 -26.23 -8.88 -0.60
CA PRO A 323 -25.08 -8.52 0.23
C PRO A 323 -24.94 -9.46 1.43
N ARG A 324 -23.70 -9.79 1.82
CA ARG A 324 -23.37 -10.47 3.06
C ARG A 324 -22.42 -9.63 3.91
N TYR A 325 -22.90 -9.17 5.07
CA TYR A 325 -22.15 -8.27 5.97
C TYR A 325 -21.32 -9.02 7.02
N ASP A 326 -21.78 -10.19 7.43
CA ASP A 326 -21.07 -11.04 8.38
C ASP A 326 -20.53 -12.28 7.65
N PRO A 327 -19.20 -12.46 7.57
CA PRO A 327 -18.60 -13.61 6.92
C PRO A 327 -18.55 -14.88 7.81
N THR A 328 -19.11 -14.87 9.03
CA THR A 328 -19.15 -16.06 9.88
C THR A 328 -19.94 -17.18 9.21
N VAL A 329 -19.31 -18.36 9.17
CA VAL A 329 -19.91 -19.63 8.80
C VAL A 329 -19.59 -20.62 9.92
N VAL A 330 -20.64 -21.14 10.54
CA VAL A 330 -20.52 -22.17 11.58
C VAL A 330 -20.82 -23.52 10.92
N PRO A 331 -19.83 -24.43 10.80
CA PRO A 331 -20.07 -25.76 10.25
C PRO A 331 -21.12 -26.50 11.07
N LEU A 332 -22.09 -27.11 10.40
CA LEU A 332 -23.06 -28.00 11.05
C LEU A 332 -22.34 -29.30 11.43
N LYS A 333 -22.45 -29.74 12.68
CA LYS A 333 -21.95 -31.07 13.07
C LYS A 333 -22.66 -32.13 12.21
N GLY A 334 -21.89 -33.01 11.57
CA GLY A 334 -22.45 -34.23 10.99
C GLY A 334 -23.09 -35.09 12.08
N ASN A 335 -24.14 -35.84 11.74
CA ASN A 335 -24.95 -36.69 12.64
C ASN A 335 -24.18 -37.83 13.36
N SER A 336 -22.86 -37.80 13.46
CA SER A 336 -22.06 -38.99 13.78
C SER A 336 -20.97 -38.81 14.85
N ASP A 337 -21.05 -37.84 15.76
CA ASP A 337 -20.19 -37.82 16.95
C ASP A 337 -20.94 -37.25 18.18
N GLU A 338 -21.75 -38.12 18.80
CA GLU A 338 -22.18 -37.96 20.18
C GLU A 338 -21.00 -38.27 21.10
N ASN A 339 -20.32 -37.24 21.60
CA ASN A 339 -19.71 -37.30 22.92
C ASN A 339 -20.47 -36.32 23.82
N PRO A 340 -21.41 -36.81 24.65
CA PRO A 340 -22.16 -35.99 25.60
C PRO A 340 -21.34 -35.60 26.83
N ASP A 341 -20.14 -36.15 27.00
CA ASP A 341 -19.21 -35.71 28.04
C ASP A 341 -18.37 -34.53 27.54
N GLY A 342 -18.66 -33.36 28.10
CA GLY A 342 -17.91 -32.12 27.90
C GLY A 342 -16.51 -32.12 28.52
N SER A 343 -15.79 -33.26 28.50
CA SER A 343 -14.37 -33.30 28.85
C SER A 343 -13.53 -32.93 27.62
N VAL A 344 -13.08 -31.68 27.61
CA VAL A 344 -11.99 -31.25 26.73
C VAL A 344 -10.77 -32.08 27.13
N ALA A 345 -10.16 -32.83 26.21
CA ALA A 345 -8.88 -33.48 26.50
C ALA A 345 -7.86 -32.41 26.98
N ASP A 346 -7.13 -32.70 28.06
CA ASP A 346 -6.33 -31.69 28.77
C ASP A 346 -5.17 -31.10 27.92
N THR A 347 -4.75 -31.78 26.86
CA THR A 347 -3.60 -31.41 26.02
C THR A 347 -3.83 -31.74 24.53
N VAL A 348 -3.15 -31.03 23.64
CA VAL A 348 -3.12 -31.30 22.20
C VAL A 348 -2.32 -32.58 21.95
N SER A 349 -2.90 -33.53 21.22
CA SER A 349 -2.17 -34.72 20.79
C SER A 349 -1.30 -34.38 19.59
N ALA A 350 -0.01 -34.68 19.64
CA ALA A 350 0.90 -34.39 18.53
C ALA A 350 2.00 -35.44 18.40
N PRO A 351 2.51 -35.71 17.18
CA PRO A 351 3.63 -36.63 16.97
C PRO A 351 4.88 -36.22 17.77
N PRO A 352 5.83 -37.12 18.10
CA PRO A 352 7.10 -36.72 18.70
C PRO A 352 7.89 -35.79 17.77
N VAL A 353 8.63 -34.82 18.34
CA VAL A 353 9.54 -33.96 17.59
C VAL A 353 10.71 -34.81 17.07
N LYS A 354 10.96 -34.76 15.74
CA LYS A 354 12.02 -35.54 15.06
C LYS A 354 13.11 -34.67 14.42
N TYR A 355 13.08 -33.37 14.64
CA TYR A 355 13.98 -32.38 14.06
C TYR A 355 14.58 -31.49 15.16
N SER A 356 15.66 -30.78 14.84
CA SER A 356 16.27 -29.84 15.79
C SER A 356 15.41 -28.58 15.91
N THR A 357 14.88 -28.30 17.10
CA THR A 357 14.16 -27.06 17.39
C THR A 357 15.16 -25.94 17.68
N LYS A 358 15.04 -24.82 16.96
CA LYS A 358 15.89 -23.64 17.17
C LYS A 358 15.29 -22.65 18.17
N TYR A 359 14.01 -22.75 18.49
CA TYR A 359 13.32 -21.84 19.42
C TYR A 359 12.77 -22.62 20.60
N TYR A 360 12.60 -21.94 21.73
CA TYR A 360 11.97 -22.52 22.90
C TYR A 360 10.46 -22.54 22.71
N SER A 361 9.88 -23.74 22.83
CA SER A 361 8.45 -24.00 22.82
C SER A 361 7.84 -23.80 24.21
N VAL A 362 6.50 -23.72 24.29
CA VAL A 362 5.79 -23.75 25.59
C VAL A 362 6.16 -25.00 26.39
N ALA A 363 6.31 -26.15 25.72
CA ALA A 363 6.65 -27.41 26.35
C ALA A 363 8.07 -27.40 26.96
N ASP A 364 9.02 -26.73 26.32
CA ASP A 364 10.39 -26.61 26.86
C ASP A 364 10.39 -25.87 28.19
N TYR A 365 9.64 -24.75 28.30
CA TYR A 365 9.47 -24.04 29.57
C TYR A 365 8.83 -24.93 30.63
N HIS A 366 7.74 -25.62 30.29
CA HIS A 366 7.03 -26.50 31.22
C HIS A 366 7.94 -27.60 31.78
N GLU A 367 8.69 -28.30 30.93
CA GLU A 367 9.58 -29.39 31.36
C GLU A 367 10.77 -28.87 32.20
N LEU A 368 11.30 -27.69 31.87
CA LEU A 368 12.35 -27.05 32.69
C LEU A 368 11.84 -26.61 34.06
N TYR A 369 10.59 -26.14 34.16
CA TYR A 369 9.97 -25.80 35.44
C TYR A 369 9.64 -27.05 36.27
N LYS A 370 9.13 -28.10 35.62
CA LYS A 370 8.77 -29.37 36.24
C LYS A 370 9.98 -30.15 36.76
N SER A 371 11.10 -30.09 36.04
CA SER A 371 12.38 -30.68 36.49
C SER A 371 13.06 -29.88 37.60
N GLY A 372 12.65 -28.61 37.82
CA GLY A 372 13.26 -27.70 38.77
C GLY A 372 14.58 -27.08 38.29
N GLU A 373 15.00 -27.33 37.05
CA GLU A 373 16.18 -26.69 36.45
C GLU A 373 15.98 -25.17 36.27
N LEU A 374 14.73 -24.75 36.12
CA LEU A 374 14.33 -23.36 35.95
C LEU A 374 13.09 -23.06 36.80
N THR A 375 12.84 -21.79 37.11
CA THR A 375 11.59 -21.36 37.76
C THR A 375 10.93 -20.22 36.98
N PRO A 376 9.59 -20.13 36.99
CA PRO A 376 8.86 -19.02 36.36
C PRO A 376 9.34 -17.64 36.85
N ILE A 377 9.62 -17.48 38.14
CA ILE A 377 10.11 -16.21 38.70
C ILE A 377 11.52 -15.86 38.20
N ALA A 378 12.40 -16.84 38.02
CA ALA A 378 13.73 -16.59 37.44
C ALA A 378 13.64 -16.11 35.99
N VAL A 379 12.72 -16.69 35.21
CA VAL A 379 12.44 -16.27 33.83
C VAL A 379 11.95 -14.83 33.79
N VAL A 380 10.94 -14.49 34.59
CA VAL A 380 10.40 -13.12 34.64
C VAL A 380 11.45 -12.10 35.11
N LYS A 381 12.24 -12.43 36.15
CA LYS A 381 13.33 -11.55 36.62
C LYS A 381 14.43 -11.37 35.56
N GLY A 382 14.70 -12.40 34.75
CA GLY A 382 15.60 -12.30 33.61
C GLY A 382 15.05 -11.42 32.48
N LEU A 383 13.74 -11.48 32.23
CA LEU A 383 13.07 -10.83 31.11
C LEU A 383 12.79 -9.33 31.36
N LEU A 384 12.30 -8.96 32.54
CA LEU A 384 11.88 -7.57 32.85
C LEU A 384 12.94 -6.50 32.52
N PRO A 385 14.25 -6.69 32.80
CA PRO A 385 15.27 -5.72 32.42
C PRO A 385 15.44 -5.51 30.90
N LEU A 386 15.00 -6.46 30.08
CA LEU A 386 15.10 -6.38 28.62
C LEU A 386 13.95 -5.60 28.00
N ILE A 387 12.76 -5.65 28.61
CA ILE A 387 11.50 -5.19 27.98
C ILE A 387 10.97 -3.88 28.56
N ARG A 388 11.45 -3.44 29.73
CA ARG A 388 10.93 -2.25 30.42
C ARG A 388 11.44 -0.93 29.84
N ARG A 389 10.52 0.04 29.73
CA ARG A 389 10.80 1.42 29.28
C ARG A 389 11.15 2.39 30.39
N ASP A 390 10.66 2.12 31.59
CA ASP A 390 10.71 3.00 32.76
C ASP A 390 12.00 2.83 33.59
N LEU A 391 12.98 2.11 33.06
CA LEU A 391 14.32 2.00 33.61
C LEU A 391 15.16 3.24 33.27
N SER A 392 16.18 3.53 34.08
CA SER A 392 17.11 4.66 33.85
C SER A 392 17.80 4.57 32.48
N THR A 393 18.13 3.36 32.05
CA THR A 393 18.42 3.01 30.65
C THR A 393 17.34 2.05 30.19
N PRO A 394 16.49 2.43 29.22
CA PRO A 394 15.47 1.55 28.69
C PRO A 394 16.05 0.20 28.24
N GLY A 395 15.32 -0.88 28.49
CA GLY A 395 15.73 -2.23 28.10
C GLY A 395 15.94 -2.34 26.59
N LYS A 396 16.85 -3.22 26.17
CA LYS A 396 17.22 -3.42 24.75
C LYS A 396 16.00 -3.61 23.83
N HIS A 397 14.96 -4.28 24.31
CA HIS A 397 13.75 -4.62 23.56
C HIS A 397 12.53 -3.79 23.95
N SER A 398 12.71 -2.75 24.78
CA SER A 398 11.59 -1.97 25.33
C SER A 398 10.77 -1.24 24.25
N ILE A 399 11.35 -0.99 23.07
CA ILE A 399 10.65 -0.38 21.93
C ILE A 399 9.46 -1.21 21.44
N ALA A 400 9.47 -2.54 21.66
CA ALA A 400 8.39 -3.43 21.27
C ALA A 400 7.27 -3.56 22.31
N PHE A 401 7.47 -3.07 23.53
CA PHE A 401 6.50 -3.14 24.63
C PHE A 401 5.88 -1.77 24.84
N VAL A 402 4.62 -1.67 25.25
CA VAL A 402 3.96 -0.41 25.62
C VAL A 402 3.98 -0.26 27.14
N ASP A 403 3.56 -1.29 27.85
CA ASP A 403 3.53 -1.34 29.31
C ASP A 403 3.85 -2.76 29.80
N SER A 404 4.49 -2.87 30.97
CA SER A 404 4.86 -4.12 31.63
C SER A 404 4.68 -3.91 33.12
N ARG A 405 3.47 -4.22 33.65
CA ARG A 405 3.08 -3.92 35.03
C ARG A 405 3.82 -4.82 36.01
N VAL A 406 5.02 -4.40 36.39
CA VAL A 406 6.04 -5.19 37.11
C VAL A 406 5.47 -5.96 38.30
N ASP A 407 4.69 -5.31 39.16
CA ASP A 407 4.15 -5.93 40.37
C ASP A 407 3.19 -7.09 40.05
N LEU A 408 2.31 -6.91 39.05
CA LEU A 408 1.38 -7.94 38.59
C LEU A 408 2.14 -9.11 37.96
N VAL A 409 3.13 -8.82 37.11
CA VAL A 409 3.93 -9.84 36.43
C VAL A 409 4.77 -10.66 37.42
N LEU A 410 5.39 -10.01 38.41
CA LEU A 410 6.16 -10.70 39.46
C LEU A 410 5.26 -11.55 40.36
N THR A 411 4.10 -11.03 40.77
CA THR A 411 3.15 -11.76 41.61
C THR A 411 2.64 -13.02 40.91
N ALA A 412 2.29 -12.93 39.61
CA ALA A 412 1.88 -14.09 38.82
C ALA A 412 3.02 -15.14 38.72
N ALA A 413 4.27 -14.68 38.57
CA ALA A 413 5.44 -15.54 38.48
C ALA A 413 5.80 -16.23 39.80
N GLU A 414 5.65 -15.54 40.93
CA GLU A 414 5.83 -16.10 42.27
C GLU A 414 4.78 -17.17 42.57
N GLU A 415 3.52 -16.91 42.22
CA GLU A 415 2.41 -17.84 42.42
C GLU A 415 2.56 -19.09 41.53
N SER A 416 3.00 -18.94 40.28
CA SER A 416 3.37 -20.06 39.42
C SER A 416 4.57 -20.86 39.97
N THR A 417 5.62 -20.17 40.41
CA THR A 417 6.80 -20.82 41.01
C THR A 417 6.42 -21.66 42.24
N ARG A 418 5.51 -21.13 43.06
CA ARG A 418 4.96 -21.86 44.22
C ARG A 418 4.21 -23.12 43.80
N ARG A 419 3.37 -23.06 42.76
CA ARG A 419 2.66 -24.23 42.23
C ARG A 419 3.60 -25.33 41.76
N TYR A 420 4.67 -25.00 41.03
CA TYR A 420 5.69 -25.99 40.64
C TYR A 420 6.41 -26.58 41.86
N LYS A 421 6.80 -25.75 42.83
CA LYS A 421 7.44 -26.22 44.07
C LYS A 421 6.56 -27.18 44.87
N GLU A 422 5.25 -26.94 44.87
CA GLU A 422 4.26 -27.80 45.54
C GLU A 422 3.82 -29.00 44.68
N GLY A 423 4.38 -29.18 43.48
CA GLY A 423 4.05 -30.31 42.59
C GLY A 423 2.65 -30.25 41.98
N ARG A 424 2.05 -29.05 41.89
CA ARG A 424 0.68 -28.83 41.39
C ARG A 424 0.57 -27.72 40.32
N PRO A 425 1.35 -27.80 39.22
CA PRO A 425 1.21 -26.86 38.10
C PRO A 425 -0.20 -26.94 37.48
N LEU A 426 -0.70 -25.82 36.95
CA LEU A 426 -2.03 -25.73 36.32
C LEU A 426 -2.10 -26.42 34.95
N GLY A 427 -0.96 -26.64 34.30
CA GLY A 427 -0.87 -27.28 32.99
C GLY A 427 0.36 -26.82 32.23
N LEU A 428 0.35 -27.05 30.91
CA LEU A 428 1.47 -26.76 30.01
C LEU A 428 1.85 -25.26 30.01
N PHE A 429 0.87 -24.37 30.17
CA PHE A 429 1.06 -22.93 30.15
C PHE A 429 1.50 -22.33 31.49
N ASP A 430 1.47 -23.09 32.59
CA ASP A 430 1.75 -22.53 33.91
C ASP A 430 3.17 -21.96 33.96
N GLY A 431 3.28 -20.66 34.20
CA GLY A 431 4.55 -19.92 34.30
C GLY A 431 5.17 -19.53 32.96
N VAL A 432 4.53 -19.83 31.84
CA VAL A 432 5.05 -19.51 30.51
C VAL A 432 4.82 -18.02 30.20
N PRO A 433 5.85 -17.25 29.81
CA PRO A 433 5.68 -15.83 29.52
C PRO A 433 4.94 -15.63 28.18
N ALA A 434 4.02 -14.69 28.13
CA ALA A 434 3.24 -14.35 26.95
C ALA A 434 3.12 -12.83 26.78
N ALA A 435 2.92 -12.36 25.55
CA ALA A 435 2.70 -10.94 25.25
C ALA A 435 1.36 -10.72 24.55
N VAL A 436 0.72 -9.58 24.78
CA VAL A 436 -0.58 -9.28 24.19
C VAL A 436 -0.57 -7.92 23.52
N LYS A 437 -1.17 -7.82 22.33
CA LYS A 437 -1.27 -6.56 21.59
C LYS A 437 -1.99 -5.49 22.40
N ASP A 438 -1.59 -4.23 22.19
CA ASP A 438 -2.12 -3.08 22.92
C ASP A 438 -3.63 -2.84 22.75
N GLU A 439 -4.29 -3.49 21.79
CA GLU A 439 -5.74 -3.36 21.56
C GLU A 439 -6.64 -4.17 22.50
N PHE A 440 -6.06 -5.10 23.27
CA PHE A 440 -6.85 -5.91 24.20
C PHE A 440 -7.02 -5.22 25.55
N ASP A 441 -8.20 -5.28 26.15
CA ASP A 441 -8.34 -4.85 27.54
C ASP A 441 -7.75 -5.88 28.50
N LEU A 442 -7.12 -5.40 29.56
CA LEU A 442 -6.48 -6.20 30.60
C LEU A 442 -6.57 -5.46 31.94
N ASP A 443 -6.98 -6.17 32.99
CA ASP A 443 -7.13 -5.57 34.31
C ASP A 443 -5.82 -4.96 34.80
N GLY A 444 -5.89 -3.70 35.23
CA GLY A 444 -4.72 -2.97 35.66
C GLY A 444 -3.78 -2.56 34.53
N TYR A 445 -4.19 -2.55 33.26
CA TYR A 445 -3.44 -1.96 32.15
C TYR A 445 -4.26 -0.86 31.47
N ARG A 446 -3.58 0.02 30.74
CA ARG A 446 -4.24 0.91 29.77
C ARG A 446 -4.31 0.23 28.42
N THR A 447 -5.39 0.48 27.69
CA THR A 447 -5.59 0.08 26.30
C THR A 447 -5.48 1.34 25.43
N ASN A 448 -4.36 1.54 24.74
CA ASN A 448 -4.11 2.74 23.95
C ASN A 448 -4.36 2.55 22.45
N MET A 449 -4.56 1.31 21.97
CA MET A 449 -4.71 1.00 20.54
C MET A 449 -3.52 1.50 19.69
N GLY A 450 -2.34 1.65 20.30
CA GLY A 450 -1.18 2.30 19.68
C GLY A 450 -1.30 3.82 19.47
N SER A 451 -2.33 4.48 20.01
CA SER A 451 -2.55 5.93 19.94
C SER A 451 -2.17 6.64 21.24
N LEU A 452 -2.22 7.98 21.28
CA LEU A 452 -2.01 8.75 22.53
C LEU A 452 -3.22 8.73 23.47
N ASN A 453 -4.39 8.40 22.94
CA ASN A 453 -5.64 8.40 23.69
C ASN A 453 -5.80 7.11 24.52
N ASP A 454 -6.56 7.20 25.61
CA ASP A 454 -6.90 6.05 26.46
C ASP A 454 -8.28 5.52 26.06
N TYR A 455 -8.34 4.25 25.66
CA TYR A 455 -9.54 3.54 25.23
C TYR A 455 -9.90 2.38 26.16
N THR A 456 -9.32 2.37 27.37
CA THR A 456 -9.57 1.33 28.37
C THR A 456 -11.06 1.27 28.69
N LEU A 457 -11.62 0.06 28.67
CA LEU A 457 -13.01 -0.13 29.06
C LEU A 457 -13.24 0.20 30.53
N GLU A 458 -14.42 0.75 30.81
CA GLU A 458 -14.93 0.87 32.16
C GLU A 458 -15.50 -0.48 32.63
N PRO A 459 -15.16 -0.95 33.85
CA PRO A 459 -15.73 -2.15 34.43
C PRO A 459 -17.26 -2.10 34.48
N LYS A 460 -17.92 -3.22 34.14
CA LYS A 460 -19.38 -3.34 34.25
C LYS A 460 -19.78 -3.84 35.64
N SER A 461 -21.01 -3.58 36.06
CA SER A 461 -21.49 -4.01 37.39
C SER A 461 -21.69 -5.53 37.50
N ASP A 462 -21.94 -6.20 36.39
CA ASP A 462 -22.19 -7.64 36.27
C ASP A 462 -20.91 -8.46 35.99
N ASP A 463 -19.89 -7.86 35.37
CA ASP A 463 -18.54 -8.41 35.25
C ASP A 463 -17.51 -7.29 35.50
N PRO A 464 -16.87 -7.27 36.69
CA PRO A 464 -15.93 -6.21 37.05
C PRO A 464 -14.57 -6.34 36.35
N SER A 465 -14.28 -7.46 35.70
CA SER A 465 -13.04 -7.62 34.94
C SER A 465 -13.20 -7.05 33.54
N ILE A 466 -12.24 -6.24 33.10
CA ILE A 466 -12.17 -5.76 31.72
C ILE A 466 -11.29 -6.65 30.85
N THR A 467 -10.59 -7.63 31.44
CA THR A 467 -9.66 -8.51 30.71
C THR A 467 -10.35 -9.24 29.57
N ASN A 468 -9.78 -9.17 28.36
CA ASN A 468 -10.27 -9.89 27.19
C ASN A 468 -10.37 -11.40 27.46
N TRP A 469 -11.43 -12.04 26.97
CA TRP A 469 -11.78 -13.42 27.24
C TRP A 469 -10.64 -14.39 26.91
N CYS A 470 -10.01 -14.24 25.74
CA CYS A 470 -8.88 -15.10 25.34
C CYS A 470 -7.73 -15.00 26.35
N ILE A 471 -7.45 -13.78 26.84
CA ILE A 471 -6.42 -13.54 27.85
C ILE A 471 -6.82 -14.17 29.19
N ARG A 472 -8.10 -14.04 29.61
CA ARG A 472 -8.58 -14.71 30.84
C ARG A 472 -8.37 -16.22 30.79
N GLN A 473 -8.60 -16.86 29.65
CA GLN A 473 -8.38 -18.32 29.52
C GLN A 473 -6.89 -18.67 29.55
N LEU A 474 -6.04 -17.81 28.97
CA LEU A 474 -4.59 -17.97 29.03
C LEU A 474 -4.03 -17.81 30.45
N GLU A 475 -4.51 -16.83 31.20
CA GLU A 475 -4.14 -16.63 32.62
C GLU A 475 -4.67 -17.76 33.51
N LYS A 476 -5.89 -18.26 33.24
CA LYS A 476 -6.42 -19.46 33.92
C LYS A 476 -5.59 -20.72 33.65
N ALA A 477 -4.99 -20.82 32.46
CA ALA A 477 -4.03 -21.88 32.13
C ALA A 477 -2.65 -21.66 32.80
N GLY A 478 -2.47 -20.54 33.50
CA GLY A 478 -1.29 -20.21 34.30
C GLY A 478 -0.21 -19.42 33.57
N ALA A 479 -0.44 -19.01 32.31
CA ALA A 479 0.53 -18.19 31.59
C ALA A 479 0.66 -16.80 32.21
N ILE A 480 1.82 -16.17 32.03
CA ILE A 480 2.14 -14.87 32.60
C ILE A 480 2.19 -13.85 31.47
N VAL A 481 1.22 -12.95 31.41
CA VAL A 481 1.26 -11.82 30.46
C VAL A 481 2.29 -10.81 30.92
N VAL A 482 3.47 -10.80 30.29
CA VAL A 482 4.60 -9.96 30.71
C VAL A 482 4.48 -8.51 30.28
N GLY A 483 3.58 -8.21 29.34
CA GLY A 483 3.27 -6.85 28.95
C GLY A 483 2.39 -6.71 27.71
N LYS A 484 1.92 -5.48 27.53
CA LYS A 484 1.27 -4.99 26.31
C LYS A 484 2.35 -4.69 25.27
N VAL A 485 2.15 -5.07 24.02
CA VAL A 485 3.14 -4.85 22.94
C VAL A 485 2.66 -3.89 21.87
N SER A 486 3.64 -3.20 21.26
CA SER A 486 3.45 -2.17 20.25
C SER A 486 2.65 -2.69 19.05
N MET A 487 1.91 -1.79 18.43
CA MET A 487 1.13 -2.04 17.23
C MET A 487 1.08 -0.82 16.33
N HIS A 488 0.75 -1.01 15.06
CA HIS A 488 0.34 0.12 14.22
C HIS A 488 -0.94 0.73 14.81
N GLU A 489 -1.00 2.06 14.94
CA GLU A 489 -2.14 2.74 15.56
C GLU A 489 -3.47 2.34 14.90
N PHE A 490 -4.45 1.91 15.71
CA PHE A 490 -5.75 1.33 15.31
C PHE A 490 -5.70 0.14 14.35
N GLY A 491 -4.51 -0.39 14.09
CA GLY A 491 -4.28 -1.45 13.14
C GLY A 491 -4.58 -1.10 11.68
N LEU A 492 -4.52 0.19 11.32
CA LEU A 492 -4.95 0.69 10.02
C LEU A 492 -3.91 0.52 8.88
N ASP A 493 -2.68 0.08 9.18
CA ASP A 493 -1.68 -0.23 8.15
C ASP A 493 -0.80 -1.43 8.55
N THR A 494 -0.01 -1.89 7.58
CA THR A 494 0.68 -3.19 7.55
C THR A 494 2.18 -3.10 7.80
N THR A 495 2.70 -1.91 8.15
CA THR A 495 4.11 -1.73 8.50
C THR A 495 4.39 -2.01 9.97
N GLY A 496 3.46 -1.69 10.87
CA GLY A 496 3.76 -1.63 12.30
C GLY A 496 4.40 -0.33 12.76
N ASN A 497 4.53 0.67 11.86
CA ASN A 497 5.00 2.02 12.20
C ASN A 497 4.12 2.64 13.30
N ASN A 498 4.74 3.07 14.38
CA ASN A 498 4.11 3.77 15.48
C ASN A 498 5.03 4.90 15.94
N ILE A 499 4.59 6.15 15.78
CA ILE A 499 5.38 7.34 16.13
C ILE A 499 5.25 7.72 17.61
N HIS A 500 4.26 7.20 18.32
CA HIS A 500 3.95 7.54 19.71
C HIS A 500 4.80 6.71 20.67
N TYR A 501 4.75 5.38 20.51
CA TYR A 501 5.49 4.43 21.33
C TYR A 501 6.79 3.98 20.65
N GLY A 502 7.01 4.34 19.39
CA GLY A 502 8.17 3.90 18.62
C GLY A 502 7.90 2.60 17.86
N THR A 503 8.67 2.43 16.79
CA THR A 503 8.51 1.32 15.85
C THR A 503 9.60 0.28 16.08
N PRO A 504 9.27 -0.95 16.52
CA PRO A 504 10.27 -2.01 16.60
C PRO A 504 10.77 -2.37 15.19
N PRO A 505 12.09 -2.43 14.97
CA PRO A 505 12.65 -2.83 13.69
C PRO A 505 12.48 -4.35 13.48
N ASN A 506 12.53 -4.80 12.23
CA ASN A 506 12.51 -6.23 11.93
C ASN A 506 13.71 -6.93 12.61
N PRO A 507 13.49 -8.04 13.35
CA PRO A 507 14.57 -8.75 14.05
C PRO A 507 15.71 -9.24 13.15
N TYR A 508 15.45 -9.53 11.87
CA TYR A 508 16.46 -10.04 10.94
C TYR A 508 17.21 -8.93 10.21
N HIS A 509 16.58 -7.76 10.05
CA HIS A 509 17.20 -6.64 9.36
C HIS A 509 16.69 -5.28 9.90
N PRO A 510 17.53 -4.45 10.53
CA PRO A 510 17.09 -3.26 11.25
C PRO A 510 16.44 -2.17 10.38
N ASP A 511 16.78 -2.10 9.10
CA ASP A 511 16.16 -1.17 8.15
C ASP A 511 14.82 -1.65 7.56
N TYR A 512 14.26 -2.75 8.06
CA TYR A 512 12.96 -3.25 7.62
C TYR A 512 11.94 -3.11 8.75
N TYR A 513 10.68 -2.91 8.36
CA TYR A 513 9.57 -3.01 9.27
C TYR A 513 9.32 -4.47 9.69
N THR A 514 8.82 -4.64 10.91
CA THR A 514 8.33 -5.91 11.46
C THR A 514 7.10 -6.44 10.72
N GLY A 515 6.41 -5.57 9.97
CA GLY A 515 5.07 -5.86 9.49
C GLY A 515 4.05 -5.49 10.57
N GLY A 516 2.79 -5.36 10.16
CA GLY A 516 1.75 -4.84 11.01
C GLY A 516 0.36 -5.40 10.68
N SER A 517 -0.61 -5.14 11.55
CA SER A 517 -0.48 -4.23 12.70
C SER A 517 0.08 -4.83 13.98
N SER A 518 0.20 -6.15 14.12
CA SER A 518 0.71 -6.83 15.34
C SER A 518 2.24 -6.88 15.41
N SER A 519 2.89 -5.73 15.23
CA SER A 519 4.35 -5.59 15.13
C SER A 519 5.09 -6.05 16.37
N GLY A 520 4.66 -5.60 17.54
CA GLY A 520 5.28 -5.97 18.82
C GLY A 520 5.08 -7.45 19.16
N CYS A 521 3.96 -8.06 18.75
CA CYS A 521 3.70 -9.49 18.95
C CYS A 521 4.73 -10.34 18.19
N ALA A 522 4.87 -10.10 16.88
CA ALA A 522 5.80 -10.86 16.06
C ALA A 522 7.25 -10.60 16.44
N TYR A 523 7.58 -9.35 16.78
CA TYR A 523 8.91 -9.00 17.31
C TYR A 523 9.23 -9.80 18.58
N ALA A 524 8.35 -9.79 19.58
CA ALA A 524 8.59 -10.43 20.87
C ALA A 524 8.76 -11.95 20.74
N VAL A 525 8.00 -12.59 19.85
CA VAL A 525 8.14 -14.02 19.56
C VAL A 525 9.43 -14.30 18.79
N SER A 526 9.71 -13.52 17.75
CA SER A 526 10.87 -13.72 16.86
C SER A 526 12.21 -13.55 17.59
N THR A 527 12.30 -12.58 18.51
CA THR A 527 13.50 -12.34 19.31
C THR A 527 13.68 -13.29 20.48
N GLY A 528 12.75 -14.25 20.70
CA GLY A 528 12.87 -15.23 21.78
C GLY A 528 12.48 -14.71 23.17
N LEU A 529 11.84 -13.53 23.25
CA LEU A 529 11.41 -12.94 24.53
C LEU A 529 10.23 -13.70 25.14
N VAL A 530 9.30 -14.17 24.29
CA VAL A 530 8.14 -14.98 24.67
C VAL A 530 7.89 -16.06 23.60
N PRO A 531 7.47 -17.28 23.96
CA PRO A 531 7.11 -18.30 22.96
C PRO A 531 5.77 -18.01 22.26
N ILE A 532 4.87 -17.23 22.87
CA ILE A 532 3.53 -16.94 22.32
C ILE A 532 3.16 -15.47 22.52
N ALA A 533 2.46 -14.91 21.54
CA ALA A 533 1.79 -13.63 21.66
C ALA A 533 0.38 -13.67 21.07
N LEU A 534 -0.51 -12.80 21.57
CA LEU A 534 -1.86 -12.63 21.05
C LEU A 534 -1.96 -11.31 20.28
N GLY A 535 -2.50 -11.35 19.06
CA GLY A 535 -2.78 -10.18 18.22
C GLY A 535 -4.13 -10.27 17.53
N THR A 536 -4.37 -9.37 16.58
CA THR A 536 -5.58 -9.38 15.72
C THR A 536 -5.21 -9.32 14.25
N ASP A 537 -6.10 -9.84 13.41
CA ASP A 537 -5.94 -9.95 11.96
C ASP A 537 -7.21 -9.49 11.23
N GLY A 538 -7.20 -8.25 10.71
CA GLY A 538 -8.26 -7.67 9.87
C GLY A 538 -7.91 -7.55 8.39
N GLY A 539 -6.63 -7.47 8.06
CA GLY A 539 -6.11 -7.44 6.69
C GLY A 539 -4.77 -8.17 6.57
N GLY A 540 -4.55 -9.21 7.38
CA GLY A 540 -3.26 -9.88 7.53
C GLY A 540 -2.47 -9.47 8.78
N SER A 541 -3.05 -8.75 9.72
CA SER A 541 -2.31 -8.15 10.85
C SER A 541 -1.67 -9.14 11.83
N VAL A 542 -1.95 -10.44 11.74
CA VAL A 542 -1.18 -11.53 12.38
C VAL A 542 -0.23 -12.16 11.37
N ARG A 543 -0.71 -12.45 10.16
CA ARG A 543 0.03 -13.21 9.13
C ARG A 543 1.18 -12.43 8.48
N ILE A 544 0.99 -11.17 8.13
CA ILE A 544 2.02 -10.28 7.57
C ILE A 544 3.23 -10.18 8.53
N PRO A 545 3.06 -9.76 9.80
CA PRO A 545 4.21 -9.69 10.70
C PRO A 545 4.79 -11.07 11.02
N SER A 546 3.98 -12.15 10.98
CA SER A 546 4.50 -13.52 11.08
C SER A 546 5.44 -13.89 9.94
N SER A 547 5.06 -13.54 8.71
CA SER A 547 5.90 -13.68 7.52
C SER A 547 7.19 -12.88 7.64
N PHE A 548 7.10 -11.58 7.92
CA PHE A 548 8.28 -10.70 7.99
C PHE A 548 9.20 -11.00 9.17
N CYS A 549 8.73 -11.63 10.24
CA CYS A 549 9.53 -11.92 11.43
C CYS A 549 9.85 -13.42 11.61
N SER A 550 9.57 -14.28 10.61
CA SER A 550 9.85 -15.72 10.66
C SER A 550 9.27 -16.44 11.90
N VAL A 551 7.99 -16.14 12.20
CA VAL A 551 7.21 -16.82 13.24
C VAL A 551 5.96 -17.44 12.63
N VAL A 552 5.28 -18.31 13.37
CA VAL A 552 4.01 -18.89 12.91
C VAL A 552 2.84 -18.04 13.43
N GLY A 553 1.83 -17.84 12.58
CA GLY A 553 0.67 -17.03 12.92
C GLY A 553 -0.62 -17.61 12.38
N LEU A 554 -1.63 -17.73 13.23
CA LEU A 554 -2.95 -18.25 12.88
C LEU A 554 -3.97 -17.12 12.87
N LYS A 555 -4.70 -17.00 11.76
CA LYS A 555 -5.95 -16.24 11.62
C LYS A 555 -7.10 -17.25 11.68
N PRO A 556 -7.80 -17.42 12.81
CA PRO A 556 -8.91 -18.37 12.95
C PRO A 556 -10.12 -17.98 12.10
N THR A 557 -11.09 -18.88 11.99
CA THR A 557 -12.39 -18.59 11.35
C THR A 557 -13.04 -17.38 11.99
N HIS A 558 -13.74 -16.57 11.21
CA HIS A 558 -14.39 -15.36 11.71
C HIS A 558 -15.37 -15.67 12.86
N ASN A 559 -15.25 -14.92 13.96
CA ASN A 559 -15.92 -15.13 15.25
C ASN A 559 -15.60 -16.44 15.98
N ARG A 560 -14.53 -17.17 15.63
CA ARG A 560 -14.09 -18.37 16.37
C ARG A 560 -13.57 -18.05 17.76
N LEU A 561 -12.87 -16.93 17.92
CA LEU A 561 -12.33 -16.48 19.20
C LEU A 561 -13.13 -15.29 19.71
N SER A 562 -13.41 -15.29 21.02
CA SER A 562 -14.26 -14.31 21.70
C SER A 562 -13.52 -12.99 21.92
N HIS A 563 -14.12 -11.87 21.48
CA HIS A 563 -13.62 -10.52 21.72
C HIS A 563 -14.07 -9.96 23.07
N TYR A 564 -15.12 -10.53 23.68
CA TYR A 564 -15.66 -10.10 24.96
C TYR A 564 -14.58 -9.87 26.05
N PRO A 565 -14.69 -8.84 26.89
CA PRO A 565 -15.60 -7.70 26.77
C PRO A 565 -15.07 -6.61 25.81
N SER A 566 -13.84 -6.74 25.30
CA SER A 566 -13.21 -5.79 24.37
C SER A 566 -14.01 -5.58 23.09
N VAL A 567 -13.92 -4.39 22.54
CA VAL A 567 -14.58 -4.01 21.28
C VAL A 567 -13.76 -4.52 20.09
N ASN A 568 -14.42 -5.14 19.10
CA ASN A 568 -13.80 -5.42 17.81
C ASN A 568 -13.94 -4.20 16.88
N TYR A 569 -12.84 -3.47 16.68
CA TYR A 569 -12.79 -2.22 15.89
C TYR A 569 -12.93 -2.39 14.36
N ALA A 570 -12.94 -3.63 13.87
CA ALA A 570 -13.18 -3.94 12.47
C ALA A 570 -14.03 -5.21 12.36
N SER A 571 -15.22 -5.16 12.96
CA SER A 571 -16.03 -6.34 13.31
C SER A 571 -16.41 -7.23 12.13
N THR A 572 -16.39 -6.75 10.88
CA THR A 572 -16.76 -7.58 9.72
C THR A 572 -15.56 -8.23 9.01
N THR A 573 -14.34 -7.98 9.47
CA THR A 573 -13.10 -8.50 8.82
C THR A 573 -12.04 -8.98 9.81
N SER A 574 -12.01 -8.39 11.00
CA SER A 574 -11.00 -8.63 12.03
C SER A 574 -11.37 -9.77 12.97
N VAL A 575 -10.36 -10.55 13.35
CA VAL A 575 -10.43 -11.63 14.33
C VAL A 575 -9.25 -11.54 15.28
N ILE A 576 -9.37 -12.13 16.47
CA ILE A 576 -8.22 -12.44 17.33
C ILE A 576 -7.43 -13.60 16.71
N GLY A 577 -6.10 -13.53 16.74
CA GLY A 577 -5.22 -14.60 16.23
C GLY A 577 -3.90 -14.70 17.01
N PRO A 578 -3.47 -15.91 17.39
CA PRO A 578 -2.20 -16.11 18.07
C PRO A 578 -1.00 -16.12 17.10
N LEU A 579 0.15 -15.72 17.63
CA LEU A 579 1.47 -15.90 17.05
C LEU A 579 2.31 -16.76 18.00
N ALA A 580 3.12 -17.66 17.47
CA ALA A 580 3.95 -18.54 18.29
C ALA A 580 5.32 -18.81 17.66
N ALA A 581 6.23 -19.29 18.50
CA ALA A 581 7.57 -19.69 18.09
C ALA A 581 7.54 -20.95 17.22
N ASP A 582 6.55 -21.82 17.39
CA ASP A 582 6.36 -23.10 16.69
C ASP A 582 4.88 -23.50 16.60
N ILE A 583 4.56 -24.50 15.76
CA ILE A 583 3.17 -24.92 15.51
C ILE A 583 2.51 -25.60 16.71
N ARG A 584 3.27 -26.30 17.56
CA ARG A 584 2.72 -27.02 18.72
C ARG A 584 2.27 -26.05 19.80
N SER A 585 3.12 -25.07 20.08
CA SER A 585 2.83 -23.91 20.90
C SER A 585 1.61 -23.16 20.36
N LEU A 586 1.52 -22.94 19.03
CA LEU A 586 0.38 -22.30 18.39
C LEU A 586 -0.93 -23.09 18.57
N ALA A 587 -0.88 -24.41 18.41
CA ALA A 587 -2.03 -25.31 18.54
C ALA A 587 -2.56 -25.35 19.98
N GLU A 588 -1.66 -25.41 20.96
CA GLU A 588 -2.02 -25.32 22.38
C GLU A 588 -2.61 -23.95 22.73
N ALA A 589 -2.05 -22.87 22.20
CA ALA A 589 -2.61 -21.53 22.40
C ALA A 589 -4.01 -21.44 21.79
N TYR A 590 -4.19 -21.90 20.55
CA TYR A 590 -5.48 -21.93 19.88
C TYR A 590 -6.53 -22.70 20.68
N ARG A 591 -6.19 -23.87 21.23
CA ARG A 591 -7.09 -24.66 22.08
C ARG A 591 -7.57 -23.87 23.30
N VAL A 592 -6.66 -23.19 23.99
CA VAL A 592 -6.99 -22.35 25.16
C VAL A 592 -7.88 -21.17 24.75
N PHE A 593 -7.49 -20.44 23.69
CA PHE A 593 -8.23 -19.27 23.22
C PHE A 593 -9.61 -19.60 22.64
N ALA A 594 -9.77 -20.77 22.02
CA ALA A 594 -11.03 -21.24 21.45
C ALA A 594 -12.02 -21.77 22.50
N THR A 595 -11.72 -21.64 23.79
CA THR A 595 -12.71 -21.87 24.85
C THR A 595 -13.88 -20.90 24.64
N PRO A 596 -15.14 -21.38 24.53
CA PRO A 596 -16.28 -20.54 24.15
C PRO A 596 -16.47 -19.37 25.10
N GLY A 597 -16.51 -18.16 24.52
CA GLY A 597 -16.88 -16.93 25.22
C GLY A 597 -18.32 -16.51 24.92
N PRO A 598 -18.80 -15.41 25.54
CA PRO A 598 -20.20 -14.99 25.42
C PRO A 598 -20.64 -14.54 24.03
N ASP A 599 -19.71 -14.10 23.17
CA ASP A 599 -19.98 -13.48 21.88
C ASP A 599 -19.64 -14.38 20.67
N THR A 600 -19.19 -15.62 20.91
CA THR A 600 -18.88 -16.57 19.84
C THR A 600 -20.01 -17.59 19.65
N PRO A 601 -20.43 -17.87 18.40
CA PRO A 601 -21.42 -18.90 18.12
C PRO A 601 -20.80 -20.32 18.07
N PHE A 602 -19.49 -20.46 18.25
CA PHE A 602 -18.81 -21.73 18.14
C PHE A 602 -18.82 -22.49 19.48
N PRO A 603 -19.05 -23.82 19.46
CA PRO A 603 -18.86 -24.65 20.63
C PRO A 603 -17.37 -24.79 20.95
N ALA A 604 -17.07 -25.38 22.12
CA ALA A 604 -15.69 -25.69 22.47
C ALA A 604 -15.10 -26.62 21.39
N PRO A 605 -13.82 -26.42 21.01
CA PRO A 605 -13.15 -27.34 20.11
C PRO A 605 -13.14 -28.74 20.72
N GLY A 606 -13.28 -29.76 19.87
CA GLY A 606 -13.02 -31.14 20.29
C GLY A 606 -11.54 -31.35 20.65
N PRO A 607 -11.16 -32.57 21.07
CA PRO A 607 -9.76 -32.92 21.27
C PRO A 607 -8.94 -32.65 20.00
N LEU A 608 -8.01 -31.70 20.09
CA LEU A 608 -7.19 -31.27 18.95
C LEU A 608 -6.05 -32.27 18.72
N SER A 609 -5.92 -32.76 17.49
CA SER A 609 -4.84 -33.65 17.06
C SER A 609 -4.02 -33.02 15.94
N LEU A 610 -2.71 -32.91 16.13
CA LEU A 610 -1.76 -32.54 15.08
C LEU A 610 -1.30 -33.74 14.24
N THR A 611 -1.81 -34.94 14.51
CA THR A 611 -1.56 -36.10 13.65
C THR A 611 -2.50 -36.01 12.44
N PRO A 612 -2.00 -35.83 11.22
CA PRO A 612 -2.85 -35.73 10.03
C PRO A 612 -3.69 -36.99 9.84
N SER A 613 -4.94 -36.81 9.40
CA SER A 613 -5.78 -37.94 8.99
C SER A 613 -5.11 -38.72 7.85
N THR A 614 -5.09 -40.05 7.94
CA THR A 614 -4.64 -40.94 6.85
C THR A 614 -5.73 -41.20 5.81
N ARG A 615 -6.94 -40.65 6.00
CA ARG A 615 -8.08 -40.79 5.09
C ARG A 615 -8.22 -39.55 4.21
N GLY A 616 -8.21 -39.76 2.90
CA GLY A 616 -8.43 -38.72 1.90
C GLY A 616 -7.15 -38.33 1.14
N LYS A 617 -7.31 -37.67 -0.01
CA LYS A 617 -6.17 -37.11 -0.76
C LYS A 617 -5.79 -35.77 -0.14
N LYS A 618 -4.49 -35.53 0.05
CA LYS A 618 -3.97 -34.23 0.47
C LYS A 618 -3.82 -33.31 -0.73
N ILE A 619 -4.61 -32.24 -0.80
CA ILE A 619 -4.69 -31.36 -1.98
C ILE A 619 -4.22 -29.95 -1.63
N LEU A 620 -3.31 -29.40 -2.45
CA LEU A 620 -2.90 -28.00 -2.43
C LEU A 620 -3.50 -27.29 -3.65
N GLY A 621 -4.46 -26.40 -3.41
CA GLY A 621 -5.05 -25.54 -4.43
C GLY A 621 -4.16 -24.32 -4.67
N ILE A 622 -3.63 -24.14 -5.88
CA ILE A 622 -2.77 -22.99 -6.21
C ILE A 622 -3.45 -22.08 -7.24
N PRO A 623 -3.80 -20.84 -6.88
CA PRO A 623 -4.23 -19.82 -7.83
C PRO A 623 -3.03 -19.24 -8.57
N GLU A 624 -2.58 -19.93 -9.63
CA GLU A 624 -1.27 -19.69 -10.25
C GLU A 624 -1.06 -18.25 -10.76
N VAL A 625 -2.08 -17.67 -11.40
CA VAL A 625 -2.04 -16.28 -11.86
C VAL A 625 -1.84 -15.32 -10.68
N TRP A 626 -2.50 -15.57 -9.55
CA TRP A 626 -2.35 -14.73 -8.37
C TRP A 626 -0.98 -14.91 -7.73
N PHE A 627 -0.55 -16.17 -7.54
CA PHE A 627 0.74 -16.54 -6.96
C PHE A 627 1.92 -15.85 -7.68
N SER A 628 1.86 -15.79 -9.02
CA SER A 628 2.88 -15.17 -9.86
C SER A 628 3.05 -13.65 -9.68
N ARG A 629 2.16 -12.97 -8.95
CA ARG A 629 2.26 -11.53 -8.68
C ARG A 629 3.28 -11.16 -7.61
N SER A 630 3.76 -12.14 -6.85
CA SER A 630 4.82 -11.94 -5.86
C SER A 630 6.19 -11.72 -6.51
N THR A 631 7.14 -11.12 -5.80
CA THR A 631 8.51 -10.97 -6.31
C THR A 631 9.17 -12.33 -6.59
N PRO A 632 10.12 -12.41 -7.55
CA PRO A 632 10.74 -13.68 -7.92
C PRO A 632 11.33 -14.47 -6.75
N ASP A 633 11.97 -13.80 -5.78
CA ASP A 633 12.53 -14.48 -4.61
C ASP A 633 11.45 -15.08 -3.70
N VAL A 634 10.33 -14.37 -3.52
CA VAL A 634 9.18 -14.89 -2.76
C VAL A 634 8.60 -16.12 -3.46
N GLN A 635 8.44 -16.07 -4.78
CA GLN A 635 7.96 -17.21 -5.57
C GLN A 635 8.89 -18.42 -5.41
N ARG A 636 10.21 -18.22 -5.56
CA ARG A 636 11.22 -19.29 -5.46
C ARG A 636 11.18 -19.97 -4.09
N LEU A 637 11.19 -19.19 -3.00
CA LEU A 637 11.19 -19.72 -1.63
C LEU A 637 9.90 -20.48 -1.33
N CYS A 638 8.74 -19.91 -1.68
CA CYS A 638 7.45 -20.56 -1.47
C CYS A 638 7.29 -21.84 -2.29
N ARG A 639 7.69 -21.84 -3.56
CA ARG A 639 7.66 -23.03 -4.41
C ARG A 639 8.61 -24.12 -3.91
N SER A 640 9.79 -23.75 -3.40
CA SER A 640 10.71 -24.74 -2.83
C SER A 640 10.10 -25.50 -1.64
N LEU A 641 9.34 -24.83 -0.77
CA LEU A 641 8.65 -25.51 0.33
C LEU A 641 7.46 -26.34 -0.16
N LEU A 642 6.72 -25.85 -1.16
CA LEU A 642 5.65 -26.60 -1.82
C LEU A 642 6.16 -27.90 -2.47
N ASP A 643 7.30 -27.85 -3.15
CA ASP A 643 7.93 -29.02 -3.77
C ASP A 643 8.28 -30.09 -2.73
N LYS A 644 8.75 -29.69 -1.55
CA LYS A 644 8.98 -30.61 -0.41
C LYS A 644 7.68 -31.22 0.12
N LEU A 645 6.61 -30.42 0.24
CA LEU A 645 5.30 -30.94 0.66
C LEU A 645 4.78 -32.01 -0.32
N VAL A 646 4.92 -31.78 -1.63
CA VAL A 646 4.54 -32.75 -2.66
C VAL A 646 5.39 -34.03 -2.58
N THR A 647 6.71 -33.88 -2.51
CA THR A 647 7.64 -35.01 -2.62
C THR A 647 7.77 -35.84 -1.34
N GLU A 648 7.64 -35.23 -0.16
CA GLU A 648 7.90 -35.88 1.14
C GLU A 648 6.64 -36.14 1.97
N LYS A 649 5.51 -35.45 1.69
CA LYS A 649 4.28 -35.54 2.49
C LYS A 649 3.04 -35.95 1.70
N ASP A 650 3.22 -36.38 0.45
CA ASP A 650 2.20 -36.93 -0.46
C ASP A 650 1.06 -35.94 -0.78
N TYR A 651 1.39 -34.66 -0.93
CA TYR A 651 0.44 -33.65 -1.42
C TYR A 651 0.34 -33.66 -2.94
N THR A 652 -0.86 -33.44 -3.47
CA THR A 652 -1.11 -33.19 -4.89
C THR A 652 -1.45 -31.73 -5.11
N ILE A 653 -0.77 -31.07 -6.05
CA ILE A 653 -1.11 -29.71 -6.46
C ILE A 653 -2.25 -29.76 -7.49
N VAL A 654 -3.25 -28.91 -7.27
CA VAL A 654 -4.36 -28.67 -8.20
C VAL A 654 -4.39 -27.16 -8.52
N PRO A 655 -4.33 -26.77 -9.81
CA PRO A 655 -4.54 -25.37 -10.18
C PRO A 655 -6.00 -24.99 -9.90
N ILE A 656 -6.21 -23.83 -9.29
CA ILE A 656 -7.55 -23.28 -9.03
C ILE A 656 -7.62 -21.86 -9.55
N ASP A 657 -8.83 -21.36 -9.78
CA ASP A 657 -9.06 -19.96 -10.10
C ASP A 657 -9.84 -19.28 -8.99
N ILE A 658 -9.49 -18.02 -8.70
CA ILE A 658 -10.24 -17.15 -7.78
C ILE A 658 -10.64 -15.91 -8.59
N PRO A 659 -11.94 -15.64 -8.78
CA PRO A 659 -12.38 -14.52 -9.60
C PRO A 659 -12.21 -13.19 -8.86
N PHE A 660 -12.21 -12.08 -9.61
CA PHE A 660 -12.29 -10.71 -9.09
C PHE A 660 -11.26 -10.37 -8.00
N LEU A 661 -10.02 -10.85 -8.12
CA LEU A 661 -9.00 -10.70 -7.08
C LEU A 661 -8.73 -9.24 -6.69
N VAL A 662 -8.74 -8.33 -7.65
CA VAL A 662 -8.39 -6.93 -7.37
C VAL A 662 -9.58 -6.13 -6.89
N GLU A 663 -10.75 -6.38 -7.46
CA GLU A 663 -12.02 -5.87 -6.95
C GLU A 663 -12.27 -6.39 -5.52
N GLY A 664 -11.92 -7.65 -5.25
CA GLY A 664 -12.01 -8.27 -3.94
C GLY A 664 -11.09 -7.62 -2.92
N GLN A 665 -9.82 -7.36 -3.28
CA GLN A 665 -8.90 -6.61 -2.43
C GLN A 665 -9.40 -5.18 -2.16
N THR A 666 -9.96 -4.52 -3.19
CA THR A 666 -10.56 -3.18 -3.05
C THR A 666 -11.80 -3.20 -2.15
N ALA A 667 -12.65 -4.21 -2.29
CA ALA A 667 -13.84 -4.41 -1.48
C ALA A 667 -13.48 -4.71 -0.01
N HIS A 668 -12.43 -5.49 0.23
CA HIS A 668 -11.87 -5.68 1.56
C HIS A 668 -11.39 -4.36 2.17
N ALA A 669 -10.51 -3.64 1.47
CA ALA A 669 -9.95 -2.36 1.95
C ALA A 669 -11.06 -1.34 2.24
N MET A 670 -12.05 -1.23 1.35
CA MET A 670 -13.23 -0.39 1.56
C MET A 670 -13.99 -0.78 2.82
N THR A 671 -14.20 -2.07 3.03
CA THR A 671 -14.98 -2.58 4.15
C THR A 671 -14.29 -2.35 5.49
N ILE A 672 -13.00 -2.69 5.61
CA ILE A 672 -12.25 -2.49 6.86
C ILE A 672 -12.09 -1.01 7.22
N LEU A 673 -11.88 -0.13 6.22
CA LEU A 673 -11.79 1.30 6.46
C LEU A 673 -13.14 1.90 6.88
N ALA A 674 -14.24 1.42 6.30
CA ALA A 674 -15.58 1.83 6.71
C ALA A 674 -15.91 1.38 8.14
N ASP A 675 -15.56 0.15 8.53
CA ASP A 675 -15.73 -0.34 9.90
C ASP A 675 -14.93 0.52 10.89
N GLY A 676 -13.65 0.77 10.60
CA GLY A 676 -12.80 1.61 11.44
C GLY A 676 -13.30 3.05 11.56
N ALA A 677 -13.78 3.64 10.46
CA ALA A 677 -14.36 4.98 10.45
C ALA A 677 -15.67 5.08 11.25
N ALA A 678 -16.47 4.00 11.30
CA ALA A 678 -17.70 3.95 12.07
C ALA A 678 -17.44 3.85 13.58
N LEU A 679 -16.36 3.16 14.00
CA LEU A 679 -16.01 2.94 15.40
C LEU A 679 -15.10 4.02 15.99
N LEU A 680 -14.49 4.86 15.14
CA LEU A 680 -13.66 5.99 15.57
C LEU A 680 -14.18 7.32 14.99
N PRO A 681 -15.30 7.87 15.52
CA PRO A 681 -15.88 9.11 15.00
C PRO A 681 -15.03 10.35 15.32
N ASP A 682 -14.29 10.34 16.43
CA ASP A 682 -13.35 11.40 16.82
C ASP A 682 -11.92 11.02 16.44
N THR A 683 -11.27 11.86 15.62
CA THR A 683 -9.88 11.66 15.18
C THR A 683 -8.89 12.61 15.85
N THR A 684 -9.26 13.20 16.99
CA THR A 684 -8.35 14.00 17.80
C THR A 684 -7.17 13.14 18.26
N ASN A 685 -5.94 13.68 18.13
CA ASN A 685 -4.67 13.01 18.44
C ASN A 685 -4.33 11.77 17.59
N ILE A 686 -5.09 11.47 16.52
CA ILE A 686 -4.75 10.40 15.58
C ILE A 686 -3.68 10.85 14.60
N THR A 687 -2.76 9.95 14.25
CA THR A 687 -1.67 10.25 13.32
C THR A 687 -2.16 10.63 11.92
N ALA A 688 -1.36 11.42 11.21
CA ALA A 688 -1.69 11.88 9.86
C ALA A 688 -1.98 10.74 8.85
N PRO A 689 -1.19 9.65 8.76
CA PRO A 689 -1.52 8.51 7.91
C PRO A 689 -2.90 7.91 8.21
N ASN A 690 -3.19 7.68 9.48
CA ASN A 690 -4.44 7.04 9.89
C ASN A 690 -5.65 7.94 9.67
N ARG A 691 -5.51 9.25 9.84
CA ARG A 691 -6.54 10.22 9.45
C ARG A 691 -6.88 10.14 7.97
N ILE A 692 -5.88 10.02 7.10
CA ILE A 692 -6.11 9.84 5.65
C ILE A 692 -6.97 8.59 5.42
N LEU A 693 -6.59 7.46 6.01
CA LEU A 693 -7.30 6.18 5.84
C LEU A 693 -8.73 6.22 6.39
N LEU A 694 -8.94 6.76 7.59
CA LEU A 694 -10.26 6.93 8.19
C LEU A 694 -11.13 7.87 7.36
N THR A 695 -10.58 8.96 6.83
CA THR A 695 -11.30 9.89 5.95
C THR A 695 -11.71 9.20 4.64
N LEU A 696 -10.88 8.32 4.07
CA LEU A 696 -11.28 7.49 2.92
C LEU A 696 -12.42 6.51 3.29
N GLY A 697 -12.37 5.91 4.48
CA GLY A 697 -13.46 5.11 5.03
C GLY A 697 -14.79 5.89 5.07
N ARG A 698 -14.79 7.10 5.64
CA ARG A 698 -15.97 7.99 5.73
C ARG A 698 -16.50 8.46 4.37
N THR A 699 -15.61 8.52 3.37
CA THR A 699 -15.94 8.98 2.02
C THR A 699 -16.67 7.92 1.21
N THR A 700 -16.57 6.65 1.62
CA THR A 700 -17.15 5.51 0.90
C THR A 700 -18.68 5.63 0.82
N PRO A 701 -19.26 5.72 -0.39
CA PRO A 701 -20.71 5.74 -0.55
C PRO A 701 -21.33 4.41 -0.12
N ALA A 702 -22.51 4.48 0.52
CA ALA A 702 -23.25 3.29 0.93
C ALA A 702 -23.53 2.32 -0.24
N THR A 703 -23.72 2.85 -1.45
CA THR A 703 -23.90 2.05 -2.67
C THR A 703 -22.67 1.21 -3.03
N ASP A 704 -21.47 1.75 -2.86
CA ASP A 704 -20.23 1.03 -3.15
C ASP A 704 -19.91 0.03 -2.04
N TYR A 705 -20.18 0.39 -0.78
CA TYR A 705 -20.11 -0.56 0.34
C TYR A 705 -21.07 -1.75 0.13
N LEU A 706 -22.29 -1.52 -0.36
CA LEU A 706 -23.22 -2.59 -0.72
C LEU A 706 -22.67 -3.50 -1.82
N LEU A 707 -22.02 -2.96 -2.85
CA LEU A 707 -21.37 -3.76 -3.89
C LEU A 707 -20.23 -4.61 -3.31
N ALA A 708 -19.45 -4.07 -2.38
CA ALA A 708 -18.42 -4.82 -1.67
C ALA A 708 -19.05 -6.03 -0.95
N GLN A 709 -20.13 -5.84 -0.21
CA GLN A 709 -20.79 -6.93 0.53
C GLN A 709 -21.42 -7.98 -0.41
N LYS A 710 -21.87 -7.59 -1.61
CA LYS A 710 -22.32 -8.52 -2.64
C LYS A 710 -21.16 -9.35 -3.19
N LEU A 711 -20.03 -8.70 -3.50
CA LEU A 711 -18.82 -9.39 -3.95
C LEU A 711 -18.30 -10.36 -2.88
N ARG A 712 -18.38 -9.98 -1.60
CA ARG A 712 -18.06 -10.89 -0.49
C ARG A 712 -18.84 -12.18 -0.59
N ARG A 713 -20.17 -12.10 -0.71
CA ARG A 713 -21.02 -13.29 -0.82
C ARG A 713 -20.64 -14.15 -2.02
N LEU A 714 -20.39 -13.54 -3.18
CA LEU A 714 -19.96 -14.24 -4.38
C LEU A 714 -18.67 -15.03 -4.14
N LEU A 715 -17.65 -14.39 -3.57
CA LEU A 715 -16.37 -15.04 -3.27
C LEU A 715 -16.53 -16.17 -2.25
N MET A 716 -17.37 -15.98 -1.22
CA MET A 716 -17.69 -17.05 -0.27
C MET A 716 -18.37 -18.25 -0.94
N GLN A 717 -19.31 -18.02 -1.86
CA GLN A 717 -19.97 -19.08 -2.62
C GLN A 717 -18.99 -19.81 -3.55
N HIS A 718 -18.09 -19.08 -4.20
CA HIS A 718 -17.03 -19.63 -5.04
C HIS A 718 -16.09 -20.55 -4.25
N LEU A 719 -15.61 -20.08 -3.10
CA LEU A 719 -14.76 -20.87 -2.21
C LEU A 719 -15.47 -22.14 -1.71
N ALA A 720 -16.75 -22.03 -1.33
CA ALA A 720 -17.55 -23.20 -0.95
C ALA A 720 -17.68 -24.22 -2.10
N ALA A 721 -17.85 -23.76 -3.34
CA ALA A 721 -17.88 -24.65 -4.52
C ALA A 721 -16.53 -25.34 -4.74
N LEU A 722 -15.42 -24.63 -4.57
CA LEU A 722 -14.08 -25.21 -4.65
C LEU A 722 -13.84 -26.31 -3.60
N TRP A 723 -14.29 -26.12 -2.36
CA TRP A 723 -14.17 -27.17 -1.33
C TRP A 723 -15.14 -28.34 -1.53
N GLN A 724 -16.29 -28.12 -2.18
CA GLN A 724 -17.15 -29.22 -2.63
C GLN A 724 -16.48 -30.06 -3.73
N GLU A 725 -15.76 -29.41 -4.66
CA GLU A 725 -15.00 -30.09 -5.72
C GLU A 725 -13.73 -30.78 -5.19
N PHE A 726 -13.02 -30.11 -4.29
CA PHE A 726 -11.78 -30.60 -3.67
C PHE A 726 -11.90 -30.63 -2.13
N PRO A 727 -12.59 -31.63 -1.54
CA PRO A 727 -12.77 -31.73 -0.10
C PRO A 727 -11.43 -31.78 0.65
N GLY A 728 -11.30 -30.94 1.68
CA GLY A 728 -10.08 -30.84 2.49
C GLY A 728 -8.89 -30.19 1.77
N MET A 729 -9.11 -29.52 0.63
CA MET A 729 -8.08 -28.73 -0.02
C MET A 729 -7.61 -27.56 0.85
N ILE A 730 -6.29 -27.33 0.85
CA ILE A 730 -5.69 -26.11 1.39
C ILE A 730 -5.31 -25.21 0.23
N ILE A 731 -5.84 -23.99 0.22
CA ILE A 731 -5.48 -22.99 -0.79
C ILE A 731 -4.17 -22.33 -0.38
N VAL A 732 -3.13 -22.46 -1.19
CA VAL A 732 -1.77 -22.00 -0.84
C VAL A 732 -1.34 -20.82 -1.70
N THR A 733 -0.81 -19.79 -1.04
CA THR A 733 -0.19 -18.61 -1.64
C THR A 733 1.05 -18.22 -0.83
N PRO A 734 1.93 -17.34 -1.32
CA PRO A 734 2.81 -16.61 -0.41
C PRO A 734 1.97 -15.85 0.61
N THR A 735 2.54 -15.56 1.78
CA THR A 735 1.84 -14.71 2.77
C THR A 735 1.77 -13.26 2.27
N THR A 736 2.82 -12.76 1.62
CA THR A 736 2.93 -11.39 1.11
C THR A 736 3.51 -11.39 -0.31
N ALA A 737 3.20 -10.39 -1.15
CA ALA A 737 3.78 -10.30 -2.50
C ALA A 737 5.19 -9.72 -2.55
N CYS A 738 5.72 -9.27 -1.42
CA CYS A 738 7.09 -8.83 -1.24
C CYS A 738 7.71 -9.50 -0.01
N ALA A 739 9.04 -9.64 0.01
CA ALA A 739 9.74 -10.28 1.13
C ALA A 739 9.68 -9.45 2.41
N GLY A 740 9.70 -8.12 2.29
CA GLY A 740 9.59 -7.23 3.43
C GLY A 740 9.27 -5.81 3.01
N TRP A 741 9.23 -4.91 3.99
CA TRP A 741 9.03 -3.49 3.78
C TRP A 741 10.22 -2.68 4.33
N PRO A 742 11.17 -2.24 3.49
CA PRO A 742 12.27 -1.38 3.89
C PRO A 742 11.79 0.02 4.29
N VAL A 743 12.37 0.52 5.38
CA VAL A 743 12.26 1.89 5.86
C VAL A 743 13.10 2.78 4.94
N VAL A 744 12.44 3.55 4.08
CA VAL A 744 13.14 4.33 3.04
C VAL A 744 13.81 5.58 3.63
N SER A 745 13.24 6.13 4.70
CA SER A 745 13.76 7.33 5.36
C SER A 745 13.46 7.31 6.86
N LYS A 746 14.43 7.81 7.66
CA LYS A 746 14.24 8.03 9.10
C LYS A 746 13.06 8.98 9.41
N SER A 747 12.63 9.80 8.45
CA SER A 747 11.44 10.64 8.62
C SER A 747 10.17 9.84 8.83
N GLU A 748 10.09 8.62 8.28
CA GLU A 748 8.93 7.73 8.44
C GLU A 748 8.72 7.34 9.90
N LEU A 749 9.81 7.11 10.64
CA LEU A 749 9.76 6.76 12.07
C LEU A 749 9.34 7.92 12.97
N LYS A 750 9.42 9.16 12.46
CA LYS A 750 9.06 10.39 13.19
C LYS A 750 7.66 10.90 12.84
N TRP A 751 7.26 10.80 11.58
CA TRP A 751 6.04 11.43 11.05
C TRP A 751 5.02 10.41 10.53
N GLY A 752 5.37 9.13 10.48
CA GLY A 752 4.61 8.10 9.78
C GLY A 752 4.87 8.14 8.27
N LEU A 753 4.16 7.26 7.55
CA LEU A 753 4.13 7.23 6.09
C LEU A 753 2.72 6.91 5.61
N SER A 754 2.40 7.32 4.38
CA SER A 754 1.21 6.84 3.65
C SER A 754 1.65 6.36 2.28
N ASP A 755 1.61 5.04 2.05
CA ASP A 755 2.10 4.39 0.83
C ASP A 755 1.15 3.24 0.46
N GLY A 756 -0.03 3.61 -0.04
CA GLY A 756 -1.13 2.67 -0.27
C GLY A 756 -0.81 1.56 -1.27
N ASP A 757 0.07 1.81 -2.24
CA ASP A 757 0.48 0.80 -3.22
C ASP A 757 1.29 -0.31 -2.54
N ARG A 758 2.18 0.06 -1.62
CA ARG A 758 2.98 -0.91 -0.87
C ARG A 758 2.18 -1.62 0.22
N THR A 759 1.22 -0.93 0.85
CA THR A 759 0.22 -1.56 1.73
C THR A 759 -0.53 -2.66 0.98
N LEU A 760 -1.06 -2.36 -0.22
CA LEU A 760 -1.79 -3.35 -1.01
C LEU A 760 -0.90 -4.47 -1.53
N LYS A 761 0.37 -4.19 -1.86
CA LYS A 761 1.35 -5.23 -2.20
C LYS A 761 1.61 -6.18 -1.02
N ALA A 762 1.76 -5.66 0.20
CA ALA A 762 1.89 -6.49 1.39
C ALA A 762 0.61 -7.31 1.65
N MET A 763 -0.55 -6.72 1.37
CA MET A 763 -1.87 -7.33 1.56
C MET A 763 -2.32 -8.25 0.40
N GLU A 764 -1.52 -8.39 -0.67
CA GLU A 764 -1.94 -9.00 -1.96
C GLU A 764 -2.73 -10.30 -1.79
N TYR A 765 -2.32 -11.16 -0.84
CA TYR A 765 -2.91 -12.49 -0.62
C TYR A 765 -3.81 -12.59 0.61
N VAL A 766 -3.45 -11.89 1.69
CA VAL A 766 -4.05 -12.07 3.02
C VAL A 766 -5.51 -11.60 3.12
N TRP A 767 -5.92 -10.65 2.26
CA TRP A 767 -7.23 -10.01 2.32
C TRP A 767 -8.39 -11.01 2.17
N LEU A 768 -8.20 -12.07 1.37
CA LEU A 768 -9.25 -13.05 1.08
C LEU A 768 -9.79 -13.70 2.34
N ALA A 769 -8.90 -14.11 3.25
CA ALA A 769 -9.29 -14.76 4.50
C ALA A 769 -10.03 -13.84 5.47
N ASN A 770 -9.68 -12.55 5.49
CA ASN A 770 -10.41 -11.57 6.29
C ASN A 770 -11.77 -11.28 5.69
N PHE A 771 -11.81 -11.06 4.38
CA PHE A 771 -13.01 -10.65 3.69
C PHE A 771 -14.07 -11.75 3.65
N THR A 772 -13.66 -13.02 3.52
CA THR A 772 -14.58 -14.17 3.41
C THR A 772 -14.72 -14.96 4.72
N GLY A 773 -13.92 -14.65 5.73
CA GLY A 773 -14.02 -15.23 7.07
C GLY A 773 -13.42 -16.63 7.24
N ILE A 774 -12.76 -17.16 6.21
CA ILE A 774 -12.04 -18.45 6.28
C ILE A 774 -10.80 -18.36 7.18
N PRO A 775 -10.37 -19.47 7.81
CA PRO A 775 -9.14 -19.50 8.57
C PRO A 775 -7.90 -19.56 7.65
N ALA A 776 -6.78 -19.03 8.13
CA ALA A 776 -5.50 -19.06 7.42
C ALA A 776 -4.31 -19.12 8.38
N ILE A 777 -3.25 -19.82 8.01
CA ILE A 777 -2.01 -19.93 8.79
C ILE A 777 -0.81 -19.50 7.94
N SER A 778 0.09 -18.69 8.52
CA SER A 778 1.38 -18.33 7.92
C SER A 778 2.50 -19.11 8.58
N VAL A 779 3.37 -19.72 7.79
CA VAL A 779 4.56 -20.44 8.24
C VAL A 779 5.81 -19.91 7.53
N PRO A 780 7.00 -19.92 8.17
CA PRO A 780 8.24 -19.52 7.51
C PRO A 780 8.57 -20.40 6.29
N ALA A 781 8.94 -19.78 5.18
CA ALA A 781 9.33 -20.44 3.93
C ALA A 781 10.81 -20.26 3.57
N GLY A 782 11.49 -19.31 4.22
CA GLY A 782 12.92 -19.06 4.06
C GLY A 782 13.25 -17.57 4.14
N TYR A 783 14.38 -17.20 3.56
CA TYR A 783 14.93 -15.84 3.63
C TYR A 783 15.33 -15.35 2.24
N ALA A 784 14.97 -14.10 1.92
CA ALA A 784 15.31 -13.43 0.69
C ALA A 784 16.35 -12.33 0.93
N ASP A 785 17.02 -11.93 -0.15
CA ASP A 785 17.94 -10.81 -0.13
C ASP A 785 17.18 -9.48 0.05
N PRO A 786 17.72 -8.53 0.83
CA PRO A 786 17.12 -7.22 0.99
C PRO A 786 17.10 -6.41 -0.32
N GLU A 787 15.98 -5.72 -0.58
CA GLU A 787 15.74 -4.87 -1.75
C GLU A 787 16.59 -3.57 -1.75
N GLY A 788 17.12 -3.20 -2.92
CA GLY A 788 17.68 -1.87 -3.18
C GLY A 788 18.98 -1.56 -2.44
N LYS A 789 19.08 -0.35 -1.86
CA LYS A 789 20.29 0.09 -1.10
C LYS A 789 20.57 -0.74 0.15
N HIS A 790 19.65 -1.62 0.53
CA HIS A 790 19.78 -2.48 1.69
C HIS A 790 20.40 -3.85 1.34
N SER A 791 20.77 -4.11 0.08
CA SER A 791 21.22 -5.43 -0.42
C SER A 791 22.58 -5.94 0.10
N THR A 792 23.23 -5.24 1.03
CA THR A 792 24.65 -5.49 1.36
C THR A 792 24.87 -6.30 2.63
N GLU A 793 23.90 -6.37 3.55
CA GLU A 793 24.00 -7.13 4.81
C GLU A 793 22.64 -7.64 5.29
N GLY A 794 22.59 -8.81 5.93
CA GLY A 794 21.37 -9.39 6.51
C GLY A 794 20.42 -10.04 5.50
N THR A 795 19.31 -10.58 6.00
CA THR A 795 18.30 -11.28 5.20
C THR A 795 16.89 -10.88 5.63
N VAL A 796 15.91 -11.05 4.74
CA VAL A 796 14.51 -10.72 5.02
C VAL A 796 13.65 -11.98 4.97
N PRO A 797 12.93 -12.34 6.05
CA PRO A 797 12.13 -13.56 6.07
C PRO A 797 10.93 -13.53 5.12
N VAL A 798 10.56 -14.70 4.58
CA VAL A 798 9.41 -14.91 3.71
C VAL A 798 8.52 -16.01 4.27
N GLY A 799 7.20 -15.83 4.24
CA GLY A 799 6.21 -16.81 4.68
C GLY A 799 5.39 -17.42 3.55
N LEU A 800 4.99 -18.68 3.74
CA LEU A 800 3.97 -19.40 2.97
C LEU A 800 2.67 -19.41 3.76
N MET A 801 1.54 -19.18 3.09
CA MET A 801 0.23 -19.15 3.72
C MET A 801 -0.67 -20.27 3.18
N GLY A 802 -1.28 -21.03 4.09
CA GLY A 802 -2.36 -21.95 3.79
C GLY A 802 -3.70 -21.38 4.26
N ASN A 803 -4.73 -21.46 3.42
CA ASN A 803 -6.11 -21.10 3.75
C ASN A 803 -6.98 -22.35 3.73
N GLY A 804 -7.77 -22.53 4.79
CA GLY A 804 -8.63 -23.70 4.98
C GLY A 804 -10.11 -23.34 4.85
N GLU A 805 -10.97 -24.36 4.83
CA GLU A 805 -12.41 -24.17 4.88
C GLU A 805 -12.84 -23.58 6.25
N TRP A 806 -14.00 -22.91 6.33
CA TRP A 806 -14.53 -22.41 7.60
C TRP A 806 -14.57 -23.51 8.67
N GLY A 807 -13.98 -23.23 9.84
CA GLY A 807 -13.91 -24.16 10.98
C GLY A 807 -12.85 -25.27 10.88
N SER A 808 -11.98 -25.23 9.88
CA SER A 808 -10.93 -26.24 9.64
C SER A 808 -9.55 -25.91 10.27
N GLU A 809 -9.50 -25.14 11.37
CA GLU A 809 -8.23 -24.73 11.99
C GLU A 809 -7.33 -25.91 12.37
N GLU A 810 -7.92 -27.03 12.80
CA GLU A 810 -7.17 -28.26 13.09
C GLU A 810 -6.41 -28.78 11.86
N GLN A 811 -7.05 -28.78 10.69
CA GLN A 811 -6.42 -29.19 9.43
C GLN A 811 -5.27 -28.24 9.06
N LEU A 812 -5.45 -26.94 9.26
CA LEU A 812 -4.40 -25.95 9.01
C LEU A 812 -3.22 -26.10 9.95
N LEU A 813 -3.46 -26.43 11.22
CA LEU A 813 -2.39 -26.69 12.19
C LEU A 813 -1.65 -27.99 11.86
N GLN A 814 -2.33 -29.04 11.40
CA GLN A 814 -1.71 -30.26 10.89
C GLN A 814 -0.80 -29.98 9.67
N TRP A 815 -1.31 -29.23 8.69
CA TRP A 815 -0.52 -28.81 7.52
C TRP A 815 0.66 -27.92 7.92
N GLY A 816 0.43 -26.98 8.82
CA GLY A 816 1.46 -26.09 9.35
C GLY A 816 2.60 -26.87 10.02
N LEU A 817 2.29 -27.94 10.77
CA LEU A 817 3.29 -28.79 11.39
C LEU A 817 4.13 -29.54 10.35
N GLU A 818 3.49 -30.08 9.31
CA GLU A 818 4.21 -30.74 8.21
C GLU A 818 5.12 -29.76 7.45
N ALA A 819 4.66 -28.53 7.23
CA ALA A 819 5.47 -27.48 6.62
C ALA A 819 6.64 -27.02 7.53
N GLU A 820 6.40 -26.89 8.84
CA GLU A 820 7.44 -26.57 9.83
C GLU A 820 8.51 -27.67 9.88
N GLU A 821 8.11 -28.94 9.86
CA GLU A 821 9.04 -30.09 9.84
C GLU A 821 9.97 -30.04 8.61
N LEU A 822 9.42 -29.80 7.42
CA LEU A 822 10.18 -29.71 6.16
C LEU A 822 11.02 -28.44 6.04
N GLY A 823 10.60 -27.38 6.73
CA GLY A 823 11.25 -26.08 6.79
C GLY A 823 12.18 -25.91 7.99
N ALA A 824 12.34 -26.91 8.87
CA ALA A 824 13.07 -26.77 10.12
C ALA A 824 14.53 -26.33 9.91
N ASP A 825 15.19 -26.91 8.90
CA ASP A 825 16.57 -26.56 8.54
C ASP A 825 16.68 -25.14 7.97
N LEU A 826 15.59 -24.63 7.39
CA LEU A 826 15.53 -23.30 6.77
C LEU A 826 15.30 -22.18 7.78
N ARG A 827 14.90 -22.45 9.03
CA ARG A 827 14.72 -21.39 10.05
C ARG A 827 16.05 -20.99 10.66
N GLU A 828 16.23 -19.72 10.99
CA GLU A 828 17.42 -19.18 11.65
C GLU A 828 17.03 -18.21 12.75
N ARG A 829 17.75 -18.19 13.88
CA ARG A 829 17.52 -17.18 14.92
C ARG A 829 17.93 -15.79 14.39
N PRO A 830 17.16 -14.73 14.62
CA PRO A 830 17.57 -13.39 14.20
C PRO A 830 18.85 -12.93 14.93
N PRO A 831 19.64 -11.99 14.36
CA PRO A 831 20.86 -11.47 14.98
C PRO A 831 20.68 -10.89 16.39
N ILE A 832 19.48 -10.41 16.70
CA ILE A 832 19.12 -9.83 18.00
C ILE A 832 18.36 -10.80 18.92
N TRP A 833 18.34 -12.11 18.62
CA TRP A 833 17.68 -13.13 19.43
C TRP A 833 18.26 -13.21 20.84
N GLU A 834 17.39 -13.41 21.83
CA GLU A 834 17.71 -13.48 23.25
C GLU A 834 17.49 -14.89 23.80
N ASP A 835 18.51 -15.45 24.45
CA ASP A 835 18.38 -16.70 25.20
C ASP A 835 17.83 -16.42 26.60
N VAL A 836 16.52 -16.21 26.69
CA VAL A 836 15.86 -15.88 27.97
C VAL A 836 16.04 -17.01 29.00
N ILE A 837 16.07 -18.27 28.56
CA ILE A 837 16.28 -19.41 29.45
C ILE A 837 17.69 -19.41 30.03
N GLN A 838 18.73 -19.24 29.20
CA GLN A 838 20.11 -19.15 29.67
C GLN A 838 20.30 -17.95 30.61
N ARG A 839 19.72 -16.80 30.25
CA ARG A 839 19.74 -15.60 31.09
C ARG A 839 19.07 -15.85 32.46
N ALA A 840 17.92 -16.52 32.47
CA ALA A 840 17.19 -16.83 33.69
C ALA A 840 17.96 -17.80 34.61
N LYS A 841 18.66 -18.80 34.03
CA LYS A 841 19.56 -19.69 34.79
C LYS A 841 20.68 -18.89 35.48
N TRP A 842 21.27 -17.92 34.78
CA TRP A 842 22.29 -17.04 35.37
C TRP A 842 21.72 -16.20 36.53
N VAL A 843 20.58 -15.54 36.33
CA VAL A 843 19.91 -14.74 37.39
C VAL A 843 19.57 -15.61 38.62
N GLY A 844 19.00 -16.80 38.39
CA GLY A 844 18.66 -17.74 39.46
C GLY A 844 19.86 -18.19 40.29
N SER A 845 21.01 -18.44 39.64
CA SER A 845 22.25 -18.82 40.33
C SER A 845 22.82 -17.70 41.21
N SER A 846 22.72 -16.44 40.78
CA SER A 846 23.20 -15.28 41.54
C SER A 846 22.32 -14.91 42.74
N SER A 847 21.02 -15.21 42.70
CA SER A 847 20.13 -15.02 43.86
C SER A 847 20.30 -16.09 44.95
N GLY A 848 20.69 -17.32 44.60
CA GLY A 848 20.91 -18.40 45.56
C GLY A 848 22.12 -18.17 46.48
N SER A 849 23.09 -17.34 46.07
CA SER A 849 24.26 -16.99 46.88
C SER A 849 24.00 -15.91 47.95
N GLN A 850 22.84 -15.24 47.94
CA GLN A 850 22.49 -14.23 48.96
C GLN A 850 21.60 -14.78 50.09
N GLU A 851 21.01 -15.97 49.96
CA GLU A 851 20.20 -16.59 51.02
C GLU A 851 21.02 -17.47 51.99
N THR A 852 22.34 -17.60 51.79
CA THR A 852 23.24 -18.39 52.66
C THR A 852 24.38 -17.57 53.30
N ALA A 853 24.21 -16.26 53.49
CA ALA A 853 25.18 -15.40 54.17
C ALA A 853 24.59 -14.70 55.39
#